data_AF-A0A098LK70-F1
#
_entry.id   AF-A0A098LK70-F1
#
_cell.length_a   1.000
_cell.length_b   1.000
_cell.length_c   1.000
_cell.angle_alpha   90.00
_cell.angle_beta   90.00
_cell.angle_gamma   90.00
#
_symmetry.space_group_name_H-M   'P 1'
#
loop_
_entity.id
_entity.type
_entity.pdbx_description
1 polymer ?
#
loop_
_entity_poly.entity_id
_entity_poly.type
_entity_poly.pdbx_seq_one_letter_code
_entity_poly.pdbx_strand_id
1 'polypeptide(L)'
;MEKLDRGLVAVQTNGGVFLSWRVFGTDPKAVAFNVYRSGTKINASPISGATNMVDASGSANSTYTVRPVIGGIEQADGGTATVWNSQIRTITLSNRPSSNHTPNDINVGDLDGDGKYDLVVKWYPNNAKDNSQSGVTDNTYLAAYKMDGTFMWIIDLGRNIRSGAHYTQHLVGDYDVDGFAEVACKTAPGTKDGTGAYLSNGPAAFDNDATSYINDGGYVLSGPEYLTIFNGKTGKEMATVNYPVARGTVSNWGDNYGNRVDRFNATNAYLDGVKPSMIFQRGYYTRLTAAAMDWDGQRLSTRWIFDSNNSGSTAARGQGNHSIMAADIDEDGFDEILTGSACIDHDGKFRWATGYGHGDANHVGDFDPDSPGLEVWQVSENKGSEPDHYMIRARDGQVLWRNGSGNDNGRGMIGDIDARYPGQEAWSNSVGGTFRANGTQFSTTKPSSANFRIYWDGDLQDELLTGNKIDKWNGNGSSRLLTLTGNSCNGTKETPNICADILGDWREEVILHDGANRLYIHTTTIPTDHKLYTLMHDPVYRNAISWQQSSYNQPAHLGFFLGAGVDKAPTPNIVLVGSHNPSNQLPIVTLTAPANNASYLAPASITISANANDADGTISSVSFYNGTTLIATDASAPYSFTWTNVVAGTYSITAVATDNAGGTTTSSPITVIVESTPSFKLQGESACAVDGIINENINAGFIGTGYANFNNVVGSKASWAIAASAQENISLTIRFANGTTSNRTMSVGVNGVIQIASVSFEGTGAWTTWNTAVVQISVSQGNNIVTLTSLTADGGPNIDQFSFGSENISAGQCNPNPANIPPVVSLTSPVSGGKYTAPASIQLSATATDNDGSVSKVEFYNGSEIISSVLTAPYEFNWTNVEHGTYVITAKATDDQGAVTVSAPVTITVDPVITSIYDNLHAGSKVLIGPNPFMDIFNLTATENVESLTILNTNGIEVYRYGQLSQMEELKIENEFSAGLYILTIMYSSGKVEVIRLQKL
;
A
#
# COMPACT_ATOMS: atom_id res chain seq x y z
N MET A 1 0.30 12.63 -6.13
CA MET A 1 0.48 13.72 -7.12
C MET A 1 -0.06 13.31 -8.47
N GLU A 2 -0.53 14.27 -9.26
CA GLU A 2 -1.21 14.03 -10.55
C GLU A 2 -0.29 13.35 -11.57
N LYS A 3 -0.82 12.45 -12.39
CA LYS A 3 -0.09 11.77 -13.46
C LYS A 3 -0.21 12.57 -14.77
N LEU A 4 0.66 13.56 -14.94
CA LEU A 4 0.62 14.45 -16.09
C LEU A 4 1.27 13.86 -17.36
N ASP A 5 0.85 14.37 -18.52
CA ASP A 5 1.57 14.24 -19.78
C ASP A 5 2.79 15.18 -19.83
N ARG A 6 3.60 15.10 -20.89
CA ARG A 6 4.82 15.91 -20.99
C ARG A 6 4.57 17.41 -21.13
N GLY A 7 3.31 17.86 -21.21
CA GLY A 7 2.94 19.26 -21.33
C GLY A 7 3.53 19.92 -22.56
N LEU A 8 3.96 19.16 -23.58
CA LEU A 8 4.74 19.68 -24.69
C LEU A 8 3.99 20.82 -25.38
N VAL A 9 4.59 22.00 -25.39
CA VAL A 9 4.09 23.16 -26.10
C VAL A 9 5.03 23.53 -27.24
N ALA A 10 4.45 23.96 -28.36
CA ALA A 10 5.18 24.38 -29.53
C ALA A 10 4.65 25.72 -30.02
N VAL A 11 5.52 26.72 -30.12
CA VAL A 11 5.14 28.11 -30.40
C VAL A 11 5.96 28.68 -31.56
N GLN A 12 5.28 29.21 -32.57
CA GLN A 12 5.93 29.91 -33.67
C GLN A 12 6.57 31.22 -33.17
N THR A 13 7.86 31.38 -33.47
CA THR A 13 8.64 32.60 -33.21
C THR A 13 9.29 33.09 -34.52
N ASN A 14 9.99 34.24 -34.46
CA ASN A 14 10.78 34.73 -35.59
C ASN A 14 11.98 33.83 -35.93
N GLY A 15 12.50 33.07 -34.95
CA GLY A 15 13.68 32.21 -35.09
C GLY A 15 13.38 30.75 -35.43
N GLY A 16 12.11 30.38 -35.60
CA GLY A 16 11.65 29.00 -35.76
C GLY A 16 10.52 28.66 -34.81
N VAL A 17 10.39 27.39 -34.41
CA VAL A 17 9.41 26.95 -33.42
C VAL A 17 10.11 26.75 -32.07
N PHE A 18 9.72 27.52 -31.06
CA PHE A 18 10.09 27.30 -29.67
C PHE A 18 9.31 26.11 -29.12
N LEU A 19 10.00 25.23 -28.40
CA LEU A 19 9.44 24.05 -27.75
C LEU A 19 9.82 24.10 -26.28
N SER A 20 8.90 23.70 -25.39
CA SER A 20 9.21 23.38 -24.00
C SER A 20 8.35 22.23 -23.49
N TRP A 21 8.84 21.49 -22.50
CA TRP A 21 8.16 20.31 -21.93
C TRP A 21 8.60 20.02 -20.50
N ARG A 22 7.79 19.22 -19.81
CA ARG A 22 7.97 18.91 -18.39
C ARG A 22 9.06 17.88 -18.16
N VAL A 23 9.84 18.11 -17.10
CA VAL A 23 10.51 17.05 -16.37
C VAL A 23 9.60 16.64 -15.22
N PHE A 24 9.28 15.35 -15.11
CA PHE A 24 8.43 14.87 -14.02
C PHE A 24 9.25 14.69 -12.75
N GLY A 25 8.67 14.98 -11.58
CA GLY A 25 9.29 14.67 -10.29
C GLY A 25 9.73 13.21 -10.11
N THR A 26 9.15 12.27 -10.87
CA THR A 26 9.54 10.86 -10.90
C THR A 26 10.63 10.52 -11.93
N ASP A 27 10.98 11.45 -12.81
CA ASP A 27 12.12 11.26 -13.70
C ASP A 27 13.44 11.32 -12.90
N PRO A 28 14.43 10.46 -13.22
CA PRO A 28 15.75 10.58 -12.62
C PRO A 28 16.39 11.92 -13.01
N LYS A 29 17.18 12.54 -12.13
CA LYS A 29 17.89 13.81 -12.42
C LYS A 29 18.69 13.77 -13.75
N ALA A 30 19.19 12.59 -14.10
CA ALA A 30 19.96 12.33 -15.33
C ALA A 30 19.11 12.13 -16.60
N VAL A 31 17.77 12.23 -16.52
CA VAL A 31 16.89 12.09 -17.69
C VAL A 31 17.31 13.08 -18.79
N ALA A 32 17.29 12.59 -20.02
CA ALA A 32 17.49 13.36 -21.23
C ALA A 32 16.32 13.16 -22.20
N PHE A 33 16.25 13.93 -23.27
CA PHE A 33 15.11 13.91 -24.18
C PHE A 33 15.50 13.90 -25.65
N ASN A 34 14.74 13.17 -26.47
CA ASN A 34 14.75 13.29 -27.91
C ASN A 34 13.49 14.00 -28.38
N VAL A 35 13.66 14.86 -29.38
CA VAL A 35 12.58 15.67 -29.96
C VAL A 35 12.38 15.23 -31.40
N TYR A 36 11.13 15.05 -31.78
CA TYR A 36 10.73 14.63 -33.11
C TYR A 36 9.84 15.69 -33.73
N ARG A 37 10.15 16.11 -34.95
CA ARG A 37 9.29 16.93 -35.79
C ARG A 37 8.64 16.04 -36.85
N SER A 38 7.32 15.94 -36.82
CA SER A 38 6.52 15.16 -37.78
C SER A 38 7.06 13.74 -37.98
N GLY A 39 7.41 13.09 -36.87
CA GLY A 39 7.95 11.73 -36.83
C GLY A 39 9.46 11.60 -37.11
N THR A 40 10.16 12.69 -37.41
CA THR A 40 11.62 12.69 -37.64
C THR A 40 12.35 13.29 -36.46
N LYS A 41 13.30 12.55 -35.86
CA LYS A 41 14.16 13.04 -34.78
C LYS A 41 15.02 14.22 -35.27
N ILE A 42 15.05 15.31 -34.50
CA ILE A 42 15.74 16.56 -34.90
C ILE A 42 17.00 16.87 -34.09
N ASN A 43 17.18 16.30 -32.90
CA ASN A 43 18.38 16.48 -32.09
C ASN A 43 19.42 15.37 -32.35
N ALA A 44 20.68 15.72 -32.55
CA ALA A 44 21.76 14.76 -32.84
C ALA A 44 22.13 13.88 -31.62
N SER A 45 21.94 14.39 -30.41
CA SER A 45 22.18 13.68 -29.15
C SER A 45 21.07 14.02 -28.15
N PRO A 46 20.68 13.11 -27.22
CA PRO A 46 19.66 13.39 -26.22
C PRO A 46 19.96 14.68 -25.44
N ILE A 47 18.94 15.54 -25.30
CA ILE A 47 19.01 16.82 -24.62
C ILE A 47 18.95 16.56 -23.11
N SER A 48 20.07 16.74 -22.41
CA SER A 48 20.18 16.54 -20.95
C SER A 48 20.09 17.83 -20.14
N GLY A 49 20.20 18.99 -20.80
CA GLY A 49 20.08 20.33 -20.22
C GLY A 49 18.63 20.79 -20.11
N ALA A 50 18.37 22.09 -20.26
CA ALA A 50 17.02 22.66 -20.21
C ALA A 50 16.02 21.90 -21.10
N THR A 51 14.77 21.80 -20.62
CA THR A 51 13.67 21.15 -21.36
C THR A 51 12.93 22.12 -22.26
N ASN A 52 13.70 22.89 -23.01
CA ASN A 52 13.25 23.73 -24.10
C ASN A 52 14.23 23.65 -25.28
N MET A 53 13.79 24.08 -26.45
CA MET A 53 14.67 24.33 -27.60
C MET A 53 13.99 25.17 -28.67
N VAL A 54 14.77 25.71 -29.61
CA VAL A 54 14.24 26.34 -30.82
C VAL A 54 14.58 25.49 -32.03
N ASP A 55 13.57 24.98 -32.71
CA ASP A 55 13.71 24.34 -34.02
C ASP A 55 13.62 25.39 -35.14
N ALA A 56 14.78 25.83 -35.63
CA ALA A 56 14.89 26.82 -36.69
C ALA A 56 14.29 26.38 -38.04
N SER A 57 14.10 25.08 -38.26
CA SER A 57 13.48 24.53 -39.48
C SER A 57 11.99 24.23 -39.30
N GLY A 58 11.45 24.42 -38.09
CA GLY A 58 10.05 24.24 -37.76
C GLY A 58 9.15 25.27 -38.45
N SER A 59 7.90 24.90 -38.68
CA SER A 59 6.87 25.78 -39.24
C SER A 59 5.52 25.55 -38.54
N ALA A 60 4.55 26.45 -38.76
CA ALA A 60 3.19 26.34 -38.23
C ALA A 60 2.46 25.02 -38.56
N ASN A 61 2.88 24.31 -39.63
CA ASN A 61 2.30 23.01 -40.01
C ASN A 61 3.01 21.81 -39.37
N SER A 62 4.06 22.06 -38.59
CA SER A 62 4.82 20.99 -37.93
C SER A 62 4.03 20.41 -36.76
N THR A 63 4.32 19.17 -36.43
CA THR A 63 3.87 18.52 -35.19
C THR A 63 5.09 18.05 -34.42
N TYR A 64 5.03 18.06 -33.09
CA TYR A 64 6.15 17.69 -32.26
C TYR A 64 5.78 16.61 -31.27
N THR A 65 6.71 15.69 -31.01
CA THR A 65 6.67 14.78 -29.87
C THR A 65 8.00 14.80 -29.14
N VAL A 66 7.97 14.51 -27.84
CA VAL A 66 9.16 14.38 -27.00
C VAL A 66 9.18 13.00 -26.38
N ARG A 67 10.37 12.38 -26.38
CA ARG A 67 10.63 11.05 -25.83
C ARG A 67 11.72 11.13 -24.77
N PRO A 68 11.44 10.74 -23.51
CA PRO A 68 12.47 10.65 -22.49
C PRO A 68 13.48 9.56 -22.83
N VAL A 69 14.72 9.73 -22.39
CA VAL A 69 15.81 8.77 -22.50
C VAL A 69 16.32 8.51 -21.09
N ILE A 70 16.05 7.31 -20.58
CA ILE A 70 16.36 6.89 -19.21
C ILE A 70 17.28 5.69 -19.27
N GLY A 71 18.43 5.74 -18.60
CA GLY A 71 19.44 4.67 -18.66
C GLY A 71 19.94 4.39 -20.08
N GLY A 72 19.89 5.37 -20.98
CA GLY A 72 20.23 5.21 -22.40
C GLY A 72 19.11 4.60 -23.26
N ILE A 73 17.95 4.27 -22.68
CA ILE A 73 16.81 3.69 -23.37
C ILE A 73 15.77 4.79 -23.63
N GLU A 74 15.43 5.01 -24.90
CA GLU A 74 14.35 5.90 -25.30
C GLU A 74 12.99 5.29 -24.91
N GLN A 75 12.16 6.08 -24.26
CA GLN A 75 10.82 5.72 -23.79
C GLN A 75 9.75 6.13 -24.83
N ALA A 76 8.49 5.80 -24.56
CA ALA A 76 7.37 6.21 -25.41
C ALA A 76 7.25 7.75 -25.49
N ASP A 77 6.63 8.25 -26.57
CA ASP A 77 6.33 9.68 -26.64
C ASP A 77 5.25 10.09 -25.63
N GLY A 78 5.42 11.28 -25.07
CA GLY A 78 4.52 11.85 -24.07
C GLY A 78 3.37 12.68 -24.64
N GLY A 79 2.94 12.39 -25.87
CA GLY A 79 1.91 13.15 -26.59
C GLY A 79 2.44 13.99 -27.76
N THR A 80 1.51 14.44 -28.61
CA THR A 80 1.78 15.26 -29.80
C THR A 80 1.30 16.70 -29.63
N ALA A 81 2.18 17.66 -29.89
CA ALA A 81 1.88 19.08 -29.89
C ALA A 81 1.77 19.63 -31.32
N THR A 82 0.77 20.50 -31.53
CA THR A 82 0.65 21.34 -32.73
C THR A 82 1.19 22.74 -32.44
N VAL A 83 1.67 23.42 -33.48
CA VAL A 83 2.30 24.73 -33.32
C VAL A 83 1.27 25.84 -33.13
N TRP A 84 1.41 26.60 -32.05
CA TRP A 84 0.67 27.83 -31.81
C TRP A 84 1.24 28.95 -32.68
N ASN A 85 0.38 29.76 -33.29
CA ASN A 85 0.82 30.85 -34.17
C ASN A 85 1.54 31.99 -33.42
N SER A 86 1.45 32.03 -32.10
CA SER A 86 2.09 33.02 -31.22
C SER A 86 2.16 32.47 -29.79
N GLN A 87 2.80 33.21 -28.88
CA GLN A 87 2.85 32.92 -27.42
C GLN A 87 1.48 32.87 -26.72
N ILE A 88 0.39 33.04 -27.47
CA ILE A 88 -0.98 33.09 -26.98
C ILE A 88 -1.80 32.01 -27.67
N ARG A 89 -2.42 31.14 -26.88
CA ARG A 89 -3.53 30.30 -27.33
C ARG A 89 -4.84 30.94 -26.87
N THR A 90 -5.67 31.32 -27.84
CA THR A 90 -7.01 31.81 -27.56
C THR A 90 -7.99 30.64 -27.60
N ILE A 91 -8.75 30.45 -26.52
CA ILE A 91 -9.87 29.50 -26.49
C ILE A 91 -11.19 30.24 -26.31
N THR A 92 -12.27 29.69 -26.87
CA THR A 92 -13.62 30.24 -26.73
C THR A 92 -14.42 29.36 -25.79
N LEU A 93 -14.93 29.95 -24.72
CA LEU A 93 -15.82 29.33 -23.76
C LEU A 93 -17.26 29.38 -24.30
N SER A 94 -17.81 28.22 -24.62
CA SER A 94 -19.25 28.08 -24.87
C SER A 94 -20.05 28.11 -23.56
N ASN A 95 -21.38 28.25 -23.63
CA ASN A 95 -22.27 28.26 -22.47
C ASN A 95 -22.02 29.39 -21.44
N ARG A 96 -21.62 30.58 -21.91
CA ARG A 96 -21.61 31.78 -21.07
C ARG A 96 -23.00 31.99 -20.44
N PRO A 97 -23.14 32.06 -19.10
CA PRO A 97 -24.45 32.13 -18.45
C PRO A 97 -25.30 33.33 -18.87
N SER A 98 -24.69 34.52 -18.93
CA SER A 98 -25.32 35.72 -19.47
C SER A 98 -24.28 36.77 -19.85
N SER A 99 -24.68 37.83 -20.56
CA SER A 99 -23.82 38.98 -20.84
C SER A 99 -23.35 39.73 -19.58
N ASN A 100 -23.97 39.48 -18.42
CA ASN A 100 -23.55 40.05 -17.14
C ASN A 100 -22.45 39.24 -16.44
N HIS A 101 -22.07 38.07 -16.96
CA HIS A 101 -21.04 37.21 -16.37
C HIS A 101 -19.74 37.32 -17.14
N THR A 102 -18.62 37.33 -16.42
CA THR A 102 -17.27 37.30 -16.99
C THR A 102 -16.48 36.13 -16.43
N PRO A 103 -15.55 35.52 -17.19
CA PRO A 103 -14.64 34.53 -16.63
C PRO A 103 -13.75 35.17 -15.56
N ASN A 104 -13.67 34.58 -14.37
CA ASN A 104 -12.89 35.07 -13.23
C ASN A 104 -11.90 33.99 -12.78
N ASP A 105 -11.66 33.84 -11.48
CA ASP A 105 -10.71 32.87 -10.92
C ASP A 105 -10.90 31.46 -11.51
N ILE A 106 -9.78 30.81 -11.81
CA ILE A 106 -9.68 29.46 -12.36
C ILE A 106 -8.94 28.58 -11.37
N ASN A 107 -9.37 27.33 -11.26
CA ASN A 107 -8.60 26.24 -10.68
C ASN A 107 -8.39 25.15 -11.74
N VAL A 108 -7.39 24.29 -11.55
CA VAL A 108 -6.99 23.27 -12.52
C VAL A 108 -6.86 21.89 -11.89
N GLY A 109 -7.18 20.87 -12.68
CA GLY A 109 -7.02 19.45 -12.35
C GLY A 109 -7.21 18.61 -13.60
N ASP A 110 -6.70 17.38 -13.62
CA ASP A 110 -6.99 16.42 -14.69
C ASP A 110 -8.36 15.78 -14.41
N LEU A 111 -9.42 16.33 -15.01
CA LEU A 111 -10.79 15.97 -14.65
C LEU A 111 -11.26 14.68 -15.33
N ASP A 112 -10.54 14.20 -16.36
CA ASP A 112 -10.92 13.00 -17.11
C ASP A 112 -9.82 11.94 -17.29
N GLY A 113 -8.69 12.11 -16.58
CA GLY A 113 -7.61 11.14 -16.44
C GLY A 113 -6.71 11.02 -17.68
N ASP A 114 -6.68 12.04 -18.55
CA ASP A 114 -5.92 12.02 -19.80
C ASP A 114 -4.48 12.55 -19.67
N GLY A 115 -4.09 12.97 -18.46
CA GLY A 115 -2.80 13.54 -18.10
C GLY A 115 -2.70 15.04 -18.40
N LYS A 116 -3.78 15.72 -18.78
CA LYS A 116 -3.78 17.16 -19.07
C LYS A 116 -4.67 17.90 -18.12
N TYR A 117 -4.24 19.09 -17.73
CA TYR A 117 -5.08 19.98 -16.95
C TYR A 117 -6.30 20.42 -17.74
N ASP A 118 -7.44 20.40 -17.05
CA ASP A 118 -8.68 21.06 -17.42
C ASP A 118 -8.89 22.29 -16.56
N LEU A 119 -9.69 23.22 -17.07
CA LEU A 119 -9.96 24.50 -16.45
C LEU A 119 -11.33 24.46 -15.78
N VAL A 120 -11.38 24.65 -14.46
CA VAL A 120 -12.63 24.95 -13.74
C VAL A 120 -12.73 26.46 -13.60
N VAL A 121 -13.60 27.06 -14.40
CA VAL A 121 -13.77 28.52 -14.53
C VAL A 121 -14.93 29.00 -13.67
N LYS A 122 -14.67 29.94 -12.76
CA LYS A 122 -15.72 30.68 -12.05
C LYS A 122 -16.28 31.78 -12.96
N TRP A 123 -17.55 31.67 -13.34
CA TRP A 123 -18.28 32.74 -14.01
C TRP A 123 -18.83 33.71 -12.96
N TYR A 124 -18.33 34.94 -13.02
CA TYR A 124 -18.54 35.94 -11.99
C TYR A 124 -19.43 37.07 -12.51
N PRO A 125 -20.57 37.36 -11.86
CA PRO A 125 -21.47 38.40 -12.33
C PRO A 125 -20.93 39.80 -11.99
N ASN A 126 -21.15 40.77 -12.88
CA ASN A 126 -20.69 42.15 -12.65
C ASN A 126 -21.36 42.83 -11.44
N ASN A 127 -22.48 42.27 -10.95
CA ASN A 127 -23.17 42.75 -9.75
C ASN A 127 -22.76 41.99 -8.47
N ALA A 128 -21.69 41.20 -8.49
CA ALA A 128 -21.11 40.59 -7.29
C ALA A 128 -20.79 41.64 -6.21
N LYS A 129 -20.70 41.20 -4.94
CA LYS A 129 -20.59 42.08 -3.78
C LYS A 129 -19.45 41.68 -2.87
N ASP A 130 -18.76 42.67 -2.32
CA ASP A 130 -18.03 42.46 -1.09
C ASP A 130 -19.01 42.22 0.08
N ASN A 131 -18.57 41.52 1.12
CA ASN A 131 -19.36 41.23 2.32
C ASN A 131 -19.88 42.47 3.05
N SER A 132 -19.20 43.62 2.91
CA SER A 132 -19.65 44.89 3.49
C SER A 132 -20.81 45.53 2.72
N GLN A 133 -21.10 45.09 1.49
CA GLN A 133 -22.03 45.75 0.59
C GLN A 133 -23.36 45.00 0.53
N SER A 134 -24.48 45.72 0.72
CA SER A 134 -25.83 45.19 0.44
C SER A 134 -26.12 45.10 -1.06
N GLY A 135 -27.06 44.24 -1.44
CA GLY A 135 -27.59 44.09 -2.79
C GLY A 135 -27.71 42.63 -3.19
N VAL A 136 -28.75 42.31 -3.95
CA VAL A 136 -28.92 40.98 -4.57
C VAL A 136 -27.85 40.81 -5.65
N THR A 137 -27.30 39.61 -5.76
CA THR A 137 -26.33 39.23 -6.79
C THR A 137 -26.96 38.22 -7.73
N ASP A 138 -26.55 38.22 -9.00
CA ASP A 138 -26.84 37.09 -9.89
C ASP A 138 -26.06 35.85 -9.40
N ASN A 139 -26.45 34.66 -9.88
CA ASN A 139 -25.84 33.40 -9.46
C ASN A 139 -24.35 33.32 -9.84
N THR A 140 -23.55 32.62 -9.05
CA THR A 140 -22.20 32.18 -9.46
C THR A 140 -22.31 30.84 -10.17
N TYR A 141 -21.53 30.65 -11.24
CA TYR A 141 -21.42 29.36 -11.93
C TYR A 141 -19.99 28.86 -11.92
N LEU A 142 -19.81 27.54 -11.84
CA LEU A 142 -18.53 26.86 -12.07
C LEU A 142 -18.68 26.05 -13.35
N ALA A 143 -17.78 26.22 -14.32
CA ALA A 143 -17.84 25.48 -15.58
C ALA A 143 -16.48 24.88 -15.94
N ALA A 144 -16.47 23.63 -16.38
CA ALA A 144 -15.26 22.95 -16.80
C ALA A 144 -15.06 23.00 -18.31
N TYR A 145 -13.82 23.25 -18.72
CA TYR A 145 -13.39 23.25 -20.11
C TYR A 145 -12.02 22.59 -20.24
N LYS A 146 -11.83 21.84 -21.33
CA LYS A 146 -10.49 21.40 -21.77
C LYS A 146 -9.65 22.61 -22.19
N MET A 147 -8.33 22.47 -22.19
CA MET A 147 -7.37 23.51 -22.62
C MET A 147 -7.48 23.91 -24.12
N ASP A 148 -8.34 23.25 -24.89
CA ASP A 148 -8.70 23.65 -26.27
C ASP A 148 -10.03 24.41 -26.37
N GLY A 149 -10.74 24.61 -25.25
CA GLY A 149 -12.04 25.26 -25.17
C GLY A 149 -13.23 24.29 -25.25
N THR A 150 -13.01 22.97 -25.34
CA THR A 150 -14.09 21.98 -25.29
C THR A 150 -14.81 22.05 -23.96
N PHE A 151 -16.11 22.35 -24.00
CA PHE A 151 -16.96 22.42 -22.82
C PHE A 151 -17.27 21.02 -22.28
N MET A 152 -17.20 20.87 -20.95
CA MET A 152 -17.49 19.61 -20.24
C MET A 152 -18.84 19.70 -19.52
N TRP A 153 -19.00 20.68 -18.63
CA TRP A 153 -20.22 20.87 -17.82
C TRP A 153 -20.29 22.26 -17.19
N ILE A 154 -21.44 22.61 -16.61
CA ILE A 154 -21.65 23.83 -15.81
C ILE A 154 -22.52 23.55 -14.59
N ILE A 155 -22.05 23.97 -13.41
CA ILE A 155 -22.76 23.96 -12.13
C ILE A 155 -23.33 25.37 -11.90
N ASP A 156 -24.62 25.46 -11.61
CA ASP A 156 -25.29 26.69 -11.17
C ASP A 156 -25.43 26.66 -9.65
N LEU A 157 -24.68 27.49 -8.92
CA LEU A 157 -24.72 27.48 -7.45
C LEU A 157 -26.05 27.98 -6.88
N GLY A 158 -26.89 28.59 -7.73
CA GLY A 158 -28.23 29.01 -7.35
C GLY A 158 -28.22 30.30 -6.52
N ARG A 159 -29.43 30.83 -6.30
CA ARG A 159 -29.65 32.14 -5.66
C ARG A 159 -29.23 32.21 -4.20
N ASN A 160 -29.11 31.05 -3.54
CA ASN A 160 -28.80 30.95 -2.12
C ASN A 160 -27.29 30.90 -1.85
N ILE A 161 -26.47 30.96 -2.91
CA ILE A 161 -25.05 31.28 -2.81
C ILE A 161 -24.83 32.69 -3.36
N ARG A 162 -24.43 33.61 -2.48
CA ARG A 162 -24.18 35.00 -2.85
C ARG A 162 -22.86 35.10 -3.62
N SER A 163 -22.82 35.94 -4.64
CA SER A 163 -21.65 36.11 -5.50
C SER A 163 -20.71 37.19 -4.97
N GLY A 164 -19.44 36.85 -4.77
CA GLY A 164 -18.41 37.75 -4.25
C GLY A 164 -17.09 37.01 -4.02
N ALA A 165 -15.99 37.74 -3.84
CA ALA A 165 -14.66 37.16 -3.65
C ALA A 165 -14.60 36.22 -2.43
N HIS A 166 -15.29 36.57 -1.34
CA HIS A 166 -15.19 35.86 -0.06
C HIS A 166 -16.23 34.75 0.12
N TYR A 167 -17.08 34.45 -0.88
CA TYR A 167 -18.16 33.45 -0.77
C TYR A 167 -17.73 32.09 -1.31
N THR A 168 -17.82 31.89 -2.62
CA THR A 168 -17.49 30.60 -3.25
C THR A 168 -15.99 30.45 -3.35
N GLN A 169 -15.45 29.57 -2.51
CA GLN A 169 -14.11 29.02 -2.63
C GLN A 169 -14.26 27.60 -3.20
N HIS A 170 -13.70 27.37 -4.39
CA HIS A 170 -13.82 26.10 -5.10
C HIS A 170 -12.45 25.43 -5.20
N LEU A 171 -12.38 24.19 -4.73
CA LEU A 171 -11.16 23.39 -4.76
C LEU A 171 -11.28 22.35 -5.86
N VAL A 172 -10.15 22.09 -6.51
CA VAL A 172 -9.99 21.07 -7.55
C VAL A 172 -8.78 20.21 -7.19
N GLY A 173 -8.98 18.90 -7.18
CA GLY A 173 -7.97 17.93 -6.81
C GLY A 173 -8.53 16.51 -6.87
N ASP A 174 -7.63 15.55 -7.07
CA ASP A 174 -7.93 14.12 -7.02
C ASP A 174 -7.80 13.66 -5.57
N TYR A 175 -8.94 13.62 -4.86
CA TYR A 175 -8.95 13.43 -3.40
C TYR A 175 -8.99 11.95 -2.99
N ASP A 176 -9.63 11.11 -3.80
CA ASP A 176 -9.66 9.66 -3.55
C ASP A 176 -8.48 8.90 -4.19
N VAL A 177 -7.72 9.59 -5.06
CA VAL A 177 -6.49 9.13 -5.70
C VAL A 177 -6.77 8.09 -6.78
N ASP A 178 -7.86 8.27 -7.54
CA ASP A 178 -8.31 7.39 -8.62
C ASP A 178 -7.79 7.79 -10.02
N GLY A 179 -7.18 8.98 -10.12
CA GLY A 179 -6.60 9.54 -11.34
C GLY A 179 -7.48 10.59 -12.01
N PHE A 180 -8.61 10.93 -11.39
CA PHE A 180 -9.56 11.92 -11.86
C PHE A 180 -9.72 12.98 -10.77
N ALA A 181 -9.54 14.25 -11.10
CA ALA A 181 -9.76 15.32 -10.12
C ALA A 181 -11.27 15.55 -9.90
N GLU A 182 -11.69 15.78 -8.65
CA GLU A 182 -13.02 16.27 -8.29
C GLU A 182 -13.05 17.79 -8.14
N VAL A 183 -14.27 18.33 -8.03
CA VAL A 183 -14.52 19.73 -7.68
C VAL A 183 -15.33 19.80 -6.39
N ALA A 184 -14.89 20.56 -5.40
CA ALA A 184 -15.61 20.73 -4.14
C ALA A 184 -15.82 22.20 -3.79
N CYS A 185 -17.04 22.56 -3.37
CA CYS A 185 -17.34 23.91 -2.90
C CYS A 185 -18.59 23.96 -2.01
N LYS A 186 -18.80 25.11 -1.35
CA LYS A 186 -20.01 25.40 -0.59
C LYS A 186 -21.22 25.53 -1.52
N THR A 187 -22.31 24.83 -1.18
CA THR A 187 -23.56 24.79 -1.93
C THR A 187 -24.76 25.06 -1.01
N ALA A 188 -25.95 25.16 -1.59
CA ALA A 188 -27.19 25.49 -0.89
C ALA A 188 -28.42 24.93 -1.64
N PRO A 189 -29.64 24.98 -1.04
CA PRO A 189 -30.86 24.64 -1.77
C PRO A 189 -30.98 25.47 -3.06
N GLY A 190 -31.34 24.83 -4.15
CA GLY A 190 -31.40 25.44 -5.48
C GLY A 190 -30.10 25.41 -6.27
N THR A 191 -29.00 24.87 -5.72
CA THR A 191 -27.82 24.52 -6.51
C THR A 191 -28.16 23.40 -7.50
N LYS A 192 -27.69 23.54 -8.75
CA LYS A 192 -27.78 22.50 -9.79
C LYS A 192 -26.41 22.02 -10.20
N ASP A 193 -26.25 20.71 -10.25
CA ASP A 193 -25.01 20.07 -10.66
C ASP A 193 -24.78 20.17 -12.19
N GLY A 194 -23.66 19.61 -12.66
CA GLY A 194 -23.27 19.60 -14.07
C GLY A 194 -24.24 18.88 -15.01
N THR A 195 -25.18 18.08 -14.48
CA THR A 195 -26.26 17.45 -15.25
C THR A 195 -27.50 18.34 -15.36
N GLY A 196 -27.53 19.44 -14.61
CA GLY A 196 -28.67 20.35 -14.49
C GLY A 196 -29.71 19.91 -13.47
N ALA A 197 -29.46 18.82 -12.73
CA ALA A 197 -30.31 18.35 -11.65
C ALA A 197 -30.04 19.15 -10.36
N TYR A 198 -31.07 19.35 -9.54
CA TYR A 198 -30.85 19.83 -8.17
C TYR A 198 -30.10 18.78 -7.36
N LEU A 199 -29.35 19.24 -6.35
CA LEU A 199 -28.68 18.35 -5.41
C LEU A 199 -29.70 17.44 -4.72
N SER A 200 -29.39 16.16 -4.64
CA SER A 200 -30.30 15.11 -4.20
C SER A 200 -29.64 14.10 -3.25
N ASN A 201 -28.38 14.31 -2.87
CA ASN A 201 -27.68 13.45 -1.92
C ASN A 201 -27.64 14.05 -0.51
N GLY A 202 -27.51 13.18 0.49
CA GLY A 202 -27.34 13.58 1.89
C GLY A 202 -28.41 14.56 2.38
N PRO A 203 -28.05 15.61 3.13
CA PRO A 203 -29.02 16.60 3.62
C PRO A 203 -29.79 17.35 2.53
N ALA A 204 -29.24 17.50 1.32
CA ALA A 204 -29.89 18.24 0.23
C ALA A 204 -31.06 17.47 -0.40
N ALA A 205 -31.13 16.14 -0.22
CA ALA A 205 -32.20 15.29 -0.74
C ALA A 205 -33.62 15.70 -0.31
N PHE A 206 -33.74 16.48 0.77
CA PHE A 206 -35.01 16.88 1.37
C PHE A 206 -35.33 18.37 1.16
N ASP A 207 -34.55 19.05 0.32
CA ASP A 207 -34.72 20.47 0.11
C ASP A 207 -35.97 20.84 -0.67
N ASN A 208 -36.43 22.06 -0.41
CA ASN A 208 -37.29 22.78 -1.33
C ASN A 208 -36.43 23.79 -2.09
N ASP A 209 -35.90 23.36 -3.24
CA ASP A 209 -35.01 24.15 -4.12
C ASP A 209 -35.63 25.45 -4.66
N ALA A 210 -36.95 25.62 -4.56
CA ALA A 210 -37.62 26.86 -4.91
C ALA A 210 -37.50 27.94 -3.81
N THR A 211 -37.07 27.58 -2.60
CA THR A 211 -37.01 28.48 -1.45
C THR A 211 -35.88 29.50 -1.62
N SER A 212 -36.20 30.78 -1.38
CA SER A 212 -35.23 31.86 -1.34
C SER A 212 -34.91 32.23 0.10
N TYR A 213 -33.64 32.15 0.48
CA TYR A 213 -33.13 32.57 1.79
C TYR A 213 -32.45 33.94 1.76
N ILE A 214 -32.60 34.66 0.64
CA ILE A 214 -32.13 36.03 0.45
C ILE A 214 -32.99 37.00 1.27
N ASN A 215 -32.36 37.82 2.11
CA ASN A 215 -33.03 38.89 2.86
C ASN A 215 -33.14 40.20 2.06
N ASP A 216 -33.80 41.22 2.61
CA ASP A 216 -33.98 42.53 1.96
C ASP A 216 -32.66 43.23 1.59
N GLY A 217 -31.58 42.92 2.30
CA GLY A 217 -30.23 43.41 2.03
C GLY A 217 -29.48 42.61 0.95
N GLY A 218 -30.07 41.56 0.40
CA GLY A 218 -29.45 40.67 -0.59
C GLY A 218 -28.47 39.65 -0.02
N TYR A 219 -28.45 39.45 1.31
CA TYR A 219 -27.60 38.47 1.99
C TYR A 219 -28.34 37.14 2.22
N VAL A 220 -27.61 36.04 2.35
CA VAL A 220 -28.15 34.70 2.64
C VAL A 220 -27.71 34.26 4.05
N LEU A 221 -28.40 34.78 5.05
CA LEU A 221 -28.05 34.61 6.48
C LEU A 221 -28.92 33.60 7.21
N SER A 222 -29.72 32.83 6.47
CA SER A 222 -30.60 31.78 6.98
C SER A 222 -30.63 30.61 5.99
N GLY A 223 -31.38 29.55 6.31
CA GLY A 223 -31.43 28.34 5.50
C GLY A 223 -30.22 27.43 5.69
N PRO A 224 -30.31 26.20 5.17
CA PRO A 224 -29.24 25.23 5.26
C PRO A 224 -28.06 25.62 4.36
N GLU A 225 -26.88 25.13 4.71
CA GLU A 225 -25.64 25.32 3.97
C GLU A 225 -24.97 23.97 3.83
N TYR A 226 -24.41 23.70 2.67
CA TYR A 226 -23.82 22.41 2.36
C TYR A 226 -22.38 22.54 1.89
N LEU A 227 -21.66 21.43 1.99
CA LEU A 227 -20.45 21.18 1.23
C LEU A 227 -20.75 20.03 0.29
N THR A 228 -20.50 20.24 -1.00
CA THR A 228 -20.71 19.22 -2.04
C THR A 228 -19.40 18.97 -2.76
N ILE A 229 -19.13 17.69 -3.02
CA ILE A 229 -18.11 17.23 -3.94
C ILE A 229 -18.77 16.72 -5.21
N PHE A 230 -18.22 17.14 -6.35
CA PHE A 230 -18.71 16.90 -7.69
C PHE A 230 -17.68 16.13 -8.49
N ASN A 231 -18.17 15.21 -9.32
CA ASN A 231 -17.33 14.47 -10.24
C ASN A 231 -16.71 15.43 -11.26
N GLY A 232 -15.38 15.47 -11.37
CA GLY A 232 -14.73 16.47 -12.23
C GLY A 232 -15.02 16.30 -13.70
N LYS A 233 -15.25 15.09 -14.20
CA LYS A 233 -15.54 14.86 -15.62
C LYS A 233 -16.92 15.36 -16.04
N THR A 234 -17.90 15.29 -15.14
CA THR A 234 -19.32 15.50 -15.46
C THR A 234 -19.98 16.64 -14.70
N GLY A 235 -19.33 17.16 -13.66
CA GLY A 235 -19.88 18.12 -12.72
C GLY A 235 -21.02 17.55 -11.89
N LYS A 236 -21.31 16.24 -11.98
CA LYS A 236 -22.42 15.60 -11.29
C LYS A 236 -22.14 15.54 -9.78
N GLU A 237 -23.17 15.74 -8.97
CA GLU A 237 -23.10 15.54 -7.53
C GLU A 237 -22.65 14.11 -7.19
N MET A 238 -21.61 13.99 -6.36
CA MET A 238 -21.15 12.71 -5.80
C MET A 238 -21.62 12.56 -4.36
N ALA A 239 -21.32 13.53 -3.50
CA ALA A 239 -21.78 13.56 -2.13
C ALA A 239 -22.02 14.98 -1.63
N THR A 240 -23.03 15.12 -0.77
CA THR A 240 -23.37 16.39 -0.12
C THR A 240 -23.52 16.16 1.37
N VAL A 241 -22.86 17.00 2.17
CA VAL A 241 -22.96 17.02 3.64
C VAL A 241 -23.32 18.44 4.10
N ASN A 242 -23.75 18.58 5.35
CA ASN A 242 -23.90 19.91 5.94
C ASN A 242 -22.54 20.63 5.92
N TYR A 243 -22.56 21.94 5.67
CA TYR A 243 -21.32 22.71 5.67
C TYR A 243 -20.64 22.58 7.06
N PRO A 244 -19.36 22.18 7.12
CA PRO A 244 -18.75 21.63 8.34
C PRO A 244 -18.84 22.54 9.56
N VAL A 245 -18.70 23.86 9.35
CA VAL A 245 -18.90 24.87 10.39
C VAL A 245 -20.18 25.66 10.11
N ALA A 246 -21.25 25.28 10.80
CA ALA A 246 -22.55 25.90 10.67
C ALA A 246 -22.51 27.41 10.96
N ARG A 247 -23.39 28.16 10.27
CA ARG A 247 -23.57 29.61 10.47
C ARG A 247 -23.81 29.98 11.93
N GLY A 248 -24.68 29.24 12.61
CA GLY A 248 -25.17 29.60 13.94
C GLY A 248 -25.80 30.99 13.97
N THR A 249 -25.69 31.68 15.10
CA THR A 249 -26.13 33.08 15.22
C THR A 249 -25.12 34.02 14.56
N VAL A 250 -25.56 34.81 13.58
CA VAL A 250 -24.69 35.75 12.83
C VAL A 250 -23.83 36.64 13.75
N SER A 251 -24.41 37.18 14.83
CA SER A 251 -23.70 38.04 15.79
C SER A 251 -22.51 37.37 16.49
N ASN A 252 -22.46 36.04 16.55
CA ASN A 252 -21.33 35.33 17.15
C ASN A 252 -20.04 35.46 16.33
N TRP A 253 -20.16 35.90 15.08
CA TRP A 253 -19.03 36.22 14.20
C TRP A 253 -18.58 37.68 14.34
N GLY A 254 -19.18 38.47 15.23
CA GLY A 254 -18.71 39.82 15.56
C GLY A 254 -19.41 40.97 14.81
N ASP A 255 -20.42 40.67 13.99
CA ASP A 255 -21.39 41.66 13.50
C ASP A 255 -22.75 40.99 13.27
N ASN A 256 -23.82 41.78 13.17
CA ASN A 256 -25.19 41.28 13.03
C ASN A 256 -25.78 41.44 11.63
N TYR A 257 -25.01 41.97 10.67
CA TYR A 257 -25.50 42.27 9.32
C TYR A 257 -24.98 41.30 8.25
N GLY A 258 -24.03 40.41 8.59
CA GLY A 258 -23.65 39.28 7.75
C GLY A 258 -22.27 39.37 7.11
N ASN A 259 -21.40 40.28 7.57
CA ASN A 259 -20.08 40.44 6.94
C ASN A 259 -19.12 39.32 7.37
N ARG A 260 -18.76 39.27 8.66
CA ARG A 260 -17.72 38.36 9.18
C ARG A 260 -18.09 36.88 9.12
N VAL A 261 -19.39 36.58 9.17
CA VAL A 261 -19.89 35.20 9.12
C VAL A 261 -19.63 34.56 7.76
N ASP A 262 -19.68 35.31 6.66
CA ASP A 262 -19.55 34.77 5.30
C ASP A 262 -18.17 35.04 4.70
N ARG A 263 -17.15 35.04 5.55
CA ARG A 263 -15.75 35.15 5.15
C ARG A 263 -15.14 33.77 5.01
N PHE A 264 -15.04 33.26 3.79
CA PHE A 264 -14.58 31.90 3.52
C PHE A 264 -13.23 31.88 2.81
N ASN A 265 -12.37 30.93 3.16
CA ASN A 265 -11.16 30.58 2.40
C ASN A 265 -11.12 29.05 2.22
N ALA A 266 -10.36 28.56 1.24
CA ALA A 266 -10.13 27.13 1.07
C ALA A 266 -8.75 26.80 0.50
N THR A 267 -8.23 25.62 0.83
CA THR A 267 -6.99 25.07 0.26
C THR A 267 -7.00 23.55 0.29
N ASN A 268 -6.22 22.91 -0.58
CA ASN A 268 -5.80 21.52 -0.40
C ASN A 268 -4.63 21.44 0.59
N ALA A 269 -4.54 20.35 1.35
CA ALA A 269 -3.43 20.05 2.26
C ALA A 269 -3.25 18.53 2.41
N TYR A 270 -2.02 18.02 2.45
CA TYR A 270 -1.68 16.62 2.67
C TYR A 270 -1.52 16.35 4.17
N LEU A 271 -2.64 16.26 4.89
CA LEU A 271 -2.68 16.12 6.35
C LEU A 271 -2.21 14.76 6.88
N ASP A 272 -2.11 13.75 6.00
CA ASP A 272 -1.46 12.46 6.28
C ASP A 272 -0.22 12.22 5.42
N GLY A 273 0.26 13.26 4.72
CA GLY A 273 1.49 13.21 3.93
C GLY A 273 1.36 12.36 2.68
N VAL A 274 0.14 11.86 2.36
CA VAL A 274 -0.10 10.93 1.25
C VAL A 274 -1.23 11.42 0.36
N LYS A 275 -2.42 11.67 0.92
CA LYS A 275 -3.61 12.06 0.17
C LYS A 275 -3.97 13.53 0.44
N PRO A 276 -4.44 14.27 -0.57
CA PRO A 276 -4.90 15.62 -0.33
C PRO A 276 -6.24 15.59 0.41
N SER A 277 -6.34 16.37 1.50
CA SER A 277 -7.58 16.75 2.17
C SER A 277 -8.02 18.14 1.71
N MET A 278 -9.33 18.40 1.77
CA MET A 278 -9.90 19.73 1.52
C MET A 278 -10.01 20.51 2.82
N ILE A 279 -9.47 21.72 2.86
CA ILE A 279 -9.59 22.63 4.01
C ILE A 279 -10.57 23.74 3.67
N PHE A 280 -11.62 23.87 4.47
CA PHE A 280 -12.59 24.96 4.35
C PHE A 280 -12.59 25.81 5.62
N GLN A 281 -12.23 27.08 5.49
CA GLN A 281 -12.22 28.07 6.56
C GLN A 281 -13.48 28.93 6.54
N ARG A 282 -14.00 29.26 7.72
CA ARG A 282 -15.03 30.29 7.93
C ARG A 282 -14.61 31.26 9.04
N GLY A 283 -14.69 32.55 8.74
CA GLY A 283 -14.33 33.65 9.63
C GLY A 283 -12.83 33.80 9.84
N TYR A 284 -12.39 35.05 10.06
CA TYR A 284 -10.99 35.36 10.39
C TYR A 284 -10.80 36.68 11.14
N TYR A 285 -11.69 37.67 10.98
CA TYR A 285 -11.60 38.94 11.72
C TYR A 285 -11.82 38.84 13.24
N THR A 286 -12.52 37.79 13.69
CA THR A 286 -12.92 37.59 15.10
C THR A 286 -12.85 36.10 15.45
N ARG A 287 -13.92 35.33 15.20
CA ARG A 287 -13.91 33.87 15.25
C ARG A 287 -13.30 33.37 13.94
N LEU A 288 -12.25 32.58 14.07
CA LEU A 288 -11.62 31.81 13.01
C LEU A 288 -11.94 30.33 13.21
N THR A 289 -12.35 29.67 12.14
CA THR A 289 -12.62 28.22 12.11
C THR A 289 -12.07 27.62 10.83
N ALA A 290 -11.62 26.37 10.88
CA ALA A 290 -11.23 25.60 9.71
C ALA A 290 -11.71 24.17 9.89
N ALA A 291 -12.12 23.52 8.81
CA ALA A 291 -12.50 22.11 8.81
C ALA A 291 -11.73 21.39 7.72
N ALA A 292 -11.13 20.26 8.08
CA ALA A 292 -10.52 19.34 7.14
C ALA A 292 -11.54 18.27 6.74
N MET A 293 -11.65 18.05 5.44
CA MET A 293 -12.60 17.13 4.82
C MET A 293 -11.87 16.16 3.91
N ASP A 294 -12.23 14.89 3.99
CA ASP A 294 -11.66 13.81 3.19
C ASP A 294 -12.72 13.20 2.28
N TRP A 295 -12.28 12.77 1.11
CA TRP A 295 -13.08 12.03 0.14
C TRP A 295 -12.37 10.72 -0.19
N ASP A 296 -13.09 9.60 -0.08
CA ASP A 296 -12.55 8.24 -0.32
C ASP A 296 -13.14 7.55 -1.55
N GLY A 297 -13.86 8.30 -2.40
CA GLY A 297 -14.59 7.79 -3.56
C GLY A 297 -16.05 7.43 -3.27
N GLN A 298 -16.45 7.39 -2.00
CA GLN A 298 -17.80 7.02 -1.59
C GLN A 298 -18.39 7.98 -0.54
N ARG A 299 -17.55 8.45 0.38
CA ARG A 299 -17.95 9.22 1.55
C ARG A 299 -17.13 10.49 1.66
N LEU A 300 -17.85 11.61 1.74
CA LEU A 300 -17.31 12.91 2.16
C LEU A 300 -17.37 12.98 3.68
N SER A 301 -16.22 12.98 4.34
CA SER A 301 -16.10 12.89 5.80
C SER A 301 -15.31 14.05 6.38
N THR A 302 -15.60 14.41 7.63
CA THR A 302 -14.83 15.41 8.37
C THR A 302 -13.69 14.73 9.12
N ARG A 303 -12.46 15.17 8.87
CA ARG A 303 -11.26 14.72 9.58
C ARG A 303 -11.15 15.38 10.95
N TRP A 304 -11.21 16.71 10.96
CA TRP A 304 -11.20 17.51 12.18
C TRP A 304 -11.85 18.88 11.94
N ILE A 305 -12.20 19.56 13.03
CA ILE A 305 -12.67 20.95 13.04
C ILE A 305 -11.87 21.73 14.07
N PHE A 306 -11.25 22.81 13.60
CA PHE A 306 -10.65 23.85 14.42
C PHE A 306 -11.64 24.98 14.67
N ASP A 307 -11.73 25.44 15.92
CA ASP A 307 -12.51 26.63 16.30
C ASP A 307 -11.77 27.45 17.36
N SER A 308 -11.48 28.70 17.03
CA SER A 308 -10.85 29.67 17.93
C SER A 308 -11.73 30.12 19.11
N ASN A 309 -13.01 29.72 19.16
CA ASN A 309 -13.84 29.88 20.35
C ASN A 309 -13.55 28.82 21.43
N ASN A 310 -12.87 27.72 21.10
CA ASN A 310 -12.56 26.68 22.07
C ASN A 310 -11.46 27.13 23.04
N SER A 311 -11.49 26.60 24.26
CA SER A 311 -10.42 26.84 25.25
C SER A 311 -9.11 26.26 24.73
N GLY A 312 -8.06 27.09 24.65
CA GLY A 312 -6.73 26.69 24.17
C GLY A 312 -6.39 27.20 22.76
N SER A 313 -7.36 27.65 21.97
CA SER A 313 -7.16 28.16 20.60
C SER A 313 -7.56 29.64 20.43
N THR A 314 -7.89 30.34 21.53
CA THR A 314 -8.40 31.72 21.50
C THR A 314 -7.41 32.74 20.95
N ALA A 315 -6.11 32.42 20.94
CA ALA A 315 -5.07 33.28 20.37
C ALA A 315 -5.18 33.39 18.83
N ALA A 316 -5.80 32.42 18.15
CA ALA A 316 -6.05 32.46 16.71
C ALA A 316 -7.17 33.44 16.30
N ARG A 317 -7.90 34.02 17.26
CA ARG A 317 -8.96 34.98 16.98
C ARG A 317 -8.41 36.25 16.33
N GLY A 318 -9.04 36.67 15.24
CA GLY A 318 -8.66 37.90 14.55
C GLY A 318 -7.35 37.84 13.78
N GLN A 319 -6.76 36.65 13.61
CA GLN A 319 -5.44 36.45 13.01
C GLN A 319 -5.47 36.09 11.53
N GLY A 320 -6.64 35.71 10.99
CA GLY A 320 -6.68 35.18 9.63
C GLY A 320 -6.69 36.27 8.56
N ASN A 321 -6.25 35.93 7.35
CA ASN A 321 -6.16 36.81 6.19
C ASN A 321 -7.26 36.53 5.16
N HIS A 322 -7.29 37.32 4.09
CA HIS A 322 -8.07 37.06 2.88
C HIS A 322 -7.50 35.94 2.00
N SER A 323 -6.87 34.96 2.63
CA SER A 323 -6.12 33.86 2.01
C SER A 323 -5.89 32.77 3.06
N ILE A 324 -5.50 31.59 2.59
CA ILE A 324 -5.14 30.43 3.42
C ILE A 324 -4.10 29.64 2.64
N MET A 325 -3.14 29.05 3.33
CA MET A 325 -2.05 28.29 2.72
C MET A 325 -1.83 26.99 3.48
N ALA A 326 -1.20 26.02 2.82
CA ALA A 326 -0.84 24.73 3.40
C ALA A 326 0.59 24.37 2.99
N ALA A 327 1.41 23.97 3.96
CA ALA A 327 2.77 23.51 3.77
C ALA A 327 3.24 22.75 5.02
N ASP A 328 4.08 21.73 4.83
CA ASP A 328 4.89 21.12 5.89
C ASP A 328 5.92 22.13 6.41
N ILE A 329 5.68 22.70 7.59
CA ILE A 329 6.52 23.75 8.18
C ILE A 329 7.39 23.22 9.33
N ASP A 330 7.15 22.00 9.78
CA ASP A 330 7.88 21.38 10.88
C ASP A 330 8.70 20.14 10.52
N GLU A 331 8.65 19.75 9.25
CA GLU A 331 9.37 18.66 8.60
C GLU A 331 8.94 17.27 9.12
N ASP A 332 7.69 17.12 9.54
CA ASP A 332 7.10 15.83 9.93
C ASP A 332 6.45 15.07 8.75
N GLY A 333 6.37 15.70 7.57
CA GLY A 333 5.79 15.14 6.35
C GLY A 333 4.30 15.42 6.18
N PHE A 334 3.68 16.19 7.07
CA PHE A 334 2.27 16.59 7.01
C PHE A 334 2.14 18.09 6.77
N ASP A 335 1.11 18.50 6.02
CA ASP A 335 0.89 19.94 5.80
C ASP A 335 0.18 20.59 7.00
N GLU A 336 0.74 21.68 7.52
CA GLU A 336 0.06 22.59 8.45
C GLU A 336 -0.75 23.65 7.70
N ILE A 337 -1.76 24.22 8.37
CA ILE A 337 -2.64 25.23 7.78
C ILE A 337 -2.28 26.62 8.29
N LEU A 338 -1.82 27.47 7.37
CA LEU A 338 -1.42 28.84 7.63
C LEU A 338 -2.53 29.79 7.21
N THR A 339 -3.16 30.42 8.20
CA THR A 339 -4.37 31.22 7.98
C THR A 339 -4.09 32.71 7.89
N GLY A 340 -2.82 33.13 8.01
CA GLY A 340 -2.38 34.52 8.18
C GLY A 340 -1.41 34.63 9.34
N SER A 341 -1.77 35.36 10.38
CA SER A 341 -1.02 35.50 11.65
C SER A 341 -1.19 34.32 12.61
N ALA A 342 -1.77 33.20 12.16
CA ALA A 342 -1.96 31.99 12.95
C ALA A 342 -1.82 30.71 12.11
N CYS A 343 -1.41 29.65 12.80
CA CYS A 343 -1.23 28.33 12.24
C CYS A 343 -2.01 27.27 13.02
N ILE A 344 -2.60 26.34 12.29
CA ILE A 344 -3.30 25.15 12.77
C ILE A 344 -2.48 23.94 12.32
N ASP A 345 -2.26 23.01 13.22
CA ASP A 345 -1.47 21.81 12.99
C ASP A 345 -2.17 20.83 12.02
N HIS A 346 -1.44 19.88 11.42
CA HIS A 346 -2.02 18.91 10.49
C HIS A 346 -3.19 18.10 11.10
N ASP A 347 -3.19 17.92 12.42
CA ASP A 347 -4.22 17.21 13.18
C ASP A 347 -5.38 18.11 13.68
N GLY A 348 -5.38 19.39 13.28
CA GLY A 348 -6.41 20.36 13.62
C GLY A 348 -6.19 21.05 14.97
N LYS A 349 -5.07 20.82 15.66
CA LYS A 349 -4.75 21.53 16.90
C LYS A 349 -4.25 22.95 16.64
N PHE A 350 -4.43 23.81 17.64
CA PHE A 350 -3.81 25.13 17.61
C PHE A 350 -2.28 24.99 17.72
N ARG A 351 -1.54 25.59 16.78
CA ARG A 351 -0.08 25.56 16.79
C ARG A 351 0.52 26.84 17.35
N TRP A 352 0.31 27.96 16.66
CA TRP A 352 0.79 29.28 17.11
C TRP A 352 -0.06 30.42 16.54
N ALA A 353 0.07 31.59 17.15
CA ALA A 353 -0.44 32.86 16.64
C ALA A 353 0.53 33.98 17.02
N THR A 354 0.83 34.90 16.10
CA THR A 354 1.74 36.02 16.35
C THR A 354 1.09 37.14 17.17
N GLY A 355 -0.24 37.24 17.09
CA GLY A 355 -1.00 38.33 17.70
C GLY A 355 -0.98 39.62 16.87
N TYR A 356 -0.45 39.60 15.64
CA TYR A 356 -0.39 40.76 14.74
C TYR A 356 -1.59 40.90 13.81
N GLY A 357 -2.62 40.07 14.03
CA GLY A 357 -3.96 40.33 13.52
C GLY A 357 -4.13 39.99 12.04
N HIS A 358 -5.02 40.73 11.40
CA HIS A 358 -5.47 40.46 10.04
C HIS A 358 -4.58 41.15 9.00
N GLY A 359 -4.38 40.50 7.86
CA GLY A 359 -3.66 41.03 6.72
C GLY A 359 -4.32 40.72 5.37
N ASP A 360 -3.87 41.47 4.36
CA ASP A 360 -4.42 41.46 3.00
C ASP A 360 -3.54 40.68 2.00
N ALA A 361 -2.30 40.36 2.41
CA ALA A 361 -1.34 39.54 1.68
C ALA A 361 -0.44 38.74 2.63
N ASN A 362 -0.19 37.48 2.30
CA ASN A 362 0.76 36.60 2.97
C ASN A 362 1.39 35.65 1.94
N HIS A 363 2.56 35.11 2.29
CA HIS A 363 3.34 34.20 1.47
C HIS A 363 4.00 33.18 2.38
N VAL A 364 4.07 31.92 1.93
CA VAL A 364 4.82 30.83 2.60
C VAL A 364 5.80 30.24 1.61
N GLY A 365 7.03 30.00 2.05
CA GLY A 365 8.10 29.45 1.22
C GLY A 365 9.44 29.53 1.93
N ASP A 366 10.48 29.03 1.27
CA ASP A 366 11.87 29.17 1.71
C ASP A 366 12.38 30.54 1.23
N PHE A 367 12.31 31.52 2.13
CA PHE A 367 12.62 32.92 1.82
C PHE A 367 14.01 33.30 2.31
N ASP A 368 14.44 32.77 3.45
CA ASP A 368 15.78 32.95 3.99
C ASP A 368 16.51 31.60 3.99
N PRO A 369 17.25 31.23 2.94
CA PRO A 369 17.89 29.91 2.84
C PRO A 369 18.99 29.68 3.90
N ASP A 370 19.39 30.72 4.65
CA ASP A 370 20.30 30.61 5.80
C ASP A 370 19.54 30.28 7.11
N SER A 371 18.21 30.36 7.09
CA SER A 371 17.28 29.98 8.18
C SER A 371 16.66 28.60 7.85
N PRO A 372 16.93 27.54 8.64
CA PRO A 372 16.34 26.24 8.37
C PRO A 372 14.82 26.22 8.47
N GLY A 373 14.17 25.60 7.49
CA GLY A 373 12.72 25.46 7.39
C GLY A 373 12.09 26.53 6.49
N LEU A 374 10.76 26.65 6.53
CA LEU A 374 10.03 27.66 5.77
C LEU A 374 9.79 28.92 6.61
N GLU A 375 9.57 30.03 5.91
CA GLU A 375 9.10 31.28 6.49
C GLU A 375 7.70 31.65 6.02
N VAL A 376 7.04 32.50 6.81
CA VAL A 376 5.84 33.24 6.42
C VAL A 376 6.16 34.71 6.40
N TRP A 377 5.96 35.35 5.26
CA TRP A 377 6.04 36.80 5.13
C TRP A 377 4.64 37.38 4.90
N GLN A 378 4.30 38.45 5.61
CA GLN A 378 2.97 39.06 5.48
C GLN A 378 2.93 40.54 5.85
N VAL A 379 1.80 41.17 5.48
CA VAL A 379 1.43 42.55 5.82
C VAL A 379 0.20 42.57 6.74
N SER A 380 -0.01 43.66 7.48
CA SER A 380 -1.17 43.80 8.38
C SER A 380 -2.11 44.97 7.97
N GLU A 381 -3.42 44.79 8.19
CA GLU A 381 -4.50 45.77 7.95
C GLU A 381 -4.82 46.57 9.23
N ASN A 382 -3.77 47.02 9.93
CA ASN A 382 -3.72 47.88 11.12
C ASN A 382 -4.83 47.74 12.20
N LYS A 383 -4.42 47.25 13.38
CA LYS A 383 -5.00 47.59 14.70
C LYS A 383 -3.94 48.05 15.70
N GLY A 384 -3.57 49.32 15.67
CA GLY A 384 -2.78 49.97 16.71
C GLY A 384 -1.28 49.68 16.63
N SER A 385 -0.82 48.59 17.26
CA SER A 385 0.62 48.27 17.40
C SER A 385 1.12 47.15 16.48
N GLU A 386 0.29 46.70 15.54
CA GLU A 386 0.65 45.69 14.54
C GLU A 386 1.73 46.25 13.59
N PRO A 387 2.71 45.43 13.16
CA PRO A 387 3.72 45.86 12.20
C PRO A 387 3.15 46.02 10.79
N ASP A 388 3.71 46.93 9.98
CA ASP A 388 3.25 47.12 8.60
C ASP A 388 3.52 45.88 7.74
N HIS A 389 4.71 45.30 7.91
CA HIS A 389 5.09 44.00 7.35
C HIS A 389 6.10 43.29 8.25
N TYR A 390 6.22 41.98 8.12
CA TYR A 390 7.10 41.18 8.97
C TYR A 390 7.32 39.76 8.43
N MET A 391 8.40 39.13 8.90
CA MET A 391 8.78 37.76 8.61
C MET A 391 8.66 36.90 9.85
N ILE A 392 8.12 35.69 9.69
CA ILE A 392 7.91 34.69 10.73
C ILE A 392 8.63 33.41 10.31
N ARG A 393 9.29 32.73 11.25
CA ARG A 393 9.66 31.32 11.05
C ARG A 393 8.40 30.48 11.11
N ALA A 394 8.07 29.79 10.02
CA ALA A 394 6.77 29.13 9.89
C ALA A 394 6.55 28.07 10.99
N ARG A 395 7.57 27.29 11.34
CA ARG A 395 7.51 26.19 12.30
C ARG A 395 6.89 26.54 13.65
N ASP A 396 7.26 27.68 14.23
CA ASP A 396 7.00 28.03 15.63
C ASP A 396 6.34 29.41 15.81
N GLY A 397 6.11 30.15 14.72
CA GLY A 397 5.52 31.49 14.79
C GLY A 397 6.49 32.56 15.29
N GLN A 398 7.80 32.27 15.41
CA GLN A 398 8.78 33.25 15.86
C GLN A 398 8.94 34.36 14.82
N VAL A 399 8.65 35.60 15.23
CA VAL A 399 8.92 36.79 14.41
C VAL A 399 10.43 36.99 14.27
N LEU A 400 10.95 36.85 13.05
CA LEU A 400 12.37 37.01 12.72
C LEU A 400 12.75 38.49 12.63
N TRP A 401 11.94 39.27 11.92
CA TRP A 401 12.07 40.72 11.81
C TRP A 401 10.73 41.36 11.46
N ARG A 402 10.62 42.68 11.66
CA ARG A 402 9.43 43.48 11.37
C ARG A 402 9.80 44.93 11.10
N ASN A 403 8.97 45.66 10.34
CA ASN A 403 9.13 47.10 10.13
C ASN A 403 7.90 47.88 10.58
N GLY A 404 8.18 48.97 11.32
CA GLY A 404 7.23 50.02 11.65
C GLY A 404 5.97 49.54 12.39
N SER A 405 5.10 50.49 12.70
CA SER A 405 3.69 50.27 13.00
C SER A 405 2.97 51.46 12.37
N GLY A 406 2.09 51.22 11.40
CA GLY A 406 1.53 52.26 10.54
C GLY A 406 0.07 52.02 10.17
N ASN A 407 -0.38 52.73 9.13
CA ASN A 407 -1.73 52.60 8.56
C ASN A 407 -1.87 51.25 7.83
N ASP A 408 -3.10 50.89 7.45
CA ASP A 408 -3.38 49.72 6.60
C ASP A 408 -2.32 49.54 5.49
N ASN A 409 -1.66 48.38 5.51
CA ASN A 409 -0.72 47.95 4.47
C ASN A 409 -1.33 46.85 3.61
N GLY A 410 -2.36 47.19 2.83
CA GLY A 410 -3.13 46.22 2.05
C GLY A 410 -2.42 45.51 0.88
N ARG A 411 -1.09 45.61 0.72
CA ARG A 411 -0.30 44.83 -0.25
C ARG A 411 1.12 44.59 0.20
N GLY A 412 1.58 43.38 -0.07
CA GLY A 412 2.96 42.97 0.09
C GLY A 412 3.38 41.97 -0.98
N MET A 413 4.69 41.80 -1.14
CA MET A 413 5.26 40.74 -1.94
C MET A 413 6.63 40.34 -1.39
N ILE A 414 6.95 39.06 -1.57
CA ILE A 414 8.29 38.51 -1.41
C ILE A 414 8.63 37.64 -2.63
N GLY A 415 9.85 37.77 -3.15
CA GLY A 415 10.36 37.04 -4.32
C GLY A 415 11.86 37.26 -4.50
N ASP A 416 12.59 36.29 -5.08
CA ASP A 416 14.01 36.46 -5.43
C ASP A 416 14.11 37.35 -6.66
N ILE A 417 14.30 38.65 -6.49
CA ILE A 417 14.35 39.58 -7.62
C ILE A 417 15.78 40.02 -7.93
N ASP A 418 16.75 39.72 -7.06
CA ASP A 418 18.10 40.25 -7.12
C ASP A 418 19.18 39.21 -6.80
N ALA A 419 19.67 38.54 -7.85
CA ALA A 419 20.68 37.47 -7.79
C ALA A 419 21.99 37.79 -7.04
N ARG A 420 22.23 39.05 -6.65
CA ARG A 420 23.41 39.44 -5.86
C ARG A 420 23.33 38.96 -4.40
N TYR A 421 22.14 38.64 -3.91
CA TYR A 421 21.90 38.27 -2.53
C TYR A 421 21.13 36.96 -2.45
N PRO A 422 21.60 35.98 -1.66
CA PRO A 422 20.81 34.79 -1.38
C PRO A 422 19.52 35.14 -0.62
N GLY A 423 18.45 34.40 -0.93
CA GLY A 423 17.12 34.57 -0.36
C GLY A 423 16.19 35.41 -1.20
N GLN A 424 14.96 35.55 -0.73
CA GLN A 424 13.90 36.30 -1.40
C GLN A 424 13.73 37.68 -0.78
N GLU A 425 13.69 38.70 -1.61
CA GLU A 425 13.48 40.08 -1.19
C GLU A 425 12.01 40.38 -0.89
N ALA A 426 11.76 41.17 0.15
CA ALA A 426 10.43 41.59 0.58
C ALA A 426 10.19 43.10 0.38
N TRP A 427 8.97 43.45 -0.03
CA TRP A 427 8.51 44.84 -0.11
C TRP A 427 6.99 44.95 0.04
N SER A 428 6.51 46.15 0.38
CA SER A 428 5.08 46.40 0.56
C SER A 428 4.69 47.81 0.13
N ASN A 429 3.40 48.12 0.12
CA ASN A 429 2.92 49.45 -0.27
C ASN A 429 3.21 50.51 0.79
N SER A 430 3.10 50.19 2.08
CA SER A 430 3.23 51.16 3.17
C SER A 430 4.67 51.36 3.65
N VAL A 431 5.56 50.36 3.51
CA VAL A 431 6.97 50.48 3.95
C VAL A 431 7.88 50.86 2.79
N GLY A 432 8.70 51.91 2.93
CA GLY A 432 9.60 52.39 1.87
C GLY A 432 10.74 51.41 1.53
N GLY A 433 11.00 51.19 0.23
CA GLY A 433 12.11 50.39 -0.29
C GLY A 433 11.91 48.86 -0.27
N THR A 434 13.00 48.14 -0.48
CA THR A 434 13.06 46.67 -0.58
C THR A 434 14.03 46.12 0.46
N PHE A 435 13.64 45.02 1.10
CA PHE A 435 14.33 44.38 2.21
C PHE A 435 14.79 43.01 1.77
N ARG A 436 15.97 42.57 2.23
CA ARG A 436 16.42 41.20 2.05
C ARG A 436 15.63 40.26 2.97
N ALA A 437 15.78 38.96 2.74
CA ALA A 437 15.19 37.90 3.55
C ALA A 437 15.46 38.07 5.07
N ASN A 438 16.64 38.57 5.44
CA ASN A 438 17.02 38.84 6.84
C ASN A 438 16.52 40.17 7.43
N GLY A 439 15.68 40.92 6.70
CA GLY A 439 15.08 42.18 7.15
C GLY A 439 15.96 43.42 6.98
N THR A 440 17.15 43.31 6.39
CA THR A 440 17.98 44.48 6.08
C THR A 440 17.49 45.18 4.81
N GLN A 441 17.28 46.50 4.88
CA GLN A 441 16.94 47.29 3.71
C GLN A 441 18.16 47.42 2.80
N PHE A 442 18.10 46.87 1.59
CA PHE A 442 19.22 46.98 0.62
C PHE A 442 18.94 47.99 -0.51
N SER A 443 17.67 48.35 -0.72
CA SER A 443 17.25 49.33 -1.72
C SER A 443 16.22 50.30 -1.14
N THR A 444 16.33 51.59 -1.49
CA THR A 444 15.29 52.60 -1.21
C THR A 444 14.18 52.61 -2.25
N THR A 445 14.42 52.01 -3.42
CA THR A 445 13.47 51.89 -4.53
C THR A 445 12.68 50.60 -4.38
N LYS A 446 11.36 50.66 -4.64
CA LYS A 446 10.47 49.48 -4.64
C LYS A 446 10.34 48.90 -6.05
N PRO A 447 10.07 47.59 -6.18
CA PRO A 447 9.55 47.02 -7.40
C PRO A 447 8.22 47.68 -7.82
N SER A 448 7.89 47.65 -9.11
CA SER A 448 6.72 48.34 -9.68
C SER A 448 5.37 47.80 -9.20
N SER A 449 5.34 46.61 -8.61
CA SER A 449 4.14 45.91 -8.19
C SER A 449 4.36 45.13 -6.89
N ALA A 450 3.33 45.06 -6.05
CA ALA A 450 3.19 44.11 -4.94
C ALA A 450 1.87 43.35 -5.13
N ASN A 451 1.86 42.39 -6.06
CA ASN A 451 0.67 41.63 -6.44
C ASN A 451 0.97 40.15 -6.64
N PHE A 452 1.59 39.75 -7.76
CA PHE A 452 2.07 38.40 -8.01
C PHE A 452 3.57 38.40 -8.34
N ARG A 453 4.29 37.39 -7.88
CA ARG A 453 5.56 36.94 -8.46
C ARG A 453 5.27 35.96 -9.60
N ILE A 454 6.20 35.82 -10.54
CA ILE A 454 6.10 34.86 -11.64
C ILE A 454 7.48 34.48 -12.17
N TYR A 455 7.72 33.20 -12.45
CA TYR A 455 8.83 32.76 -13.30
C TYR A 455 8.43 32.81 -14.78
N TRP A 456 8.94 33.78 -15.53
CA TRP A 456 8.57 34.01 -16.92
C TRP A 456 9.74 33.93 -17.90
N ASP A 457 10.90 34.49 -17.54
CA ASP A 457 12.05 34.59 -18.44
C ASP A 457 12.99 33.37 -18.42
N GLY A 458 14.29 33.58 -18.61
CA GLY A 458 15.28 32.52 -18.72
C GLY A 458 16.12 32.32 -17.46
N ASP A 459 16.16 33.28 -16.54
CA ASP A 459 16.94 33.23 -15.30
C ASP A 459 16.13 32.58 -14.15
N LEU A 460 16.67 32.59 -12.92
CA LEU A 460 16.04 31.99 -11.74
C LEU A 460 15.32 33.00 -10.85
N GLN A 461 15.36 34.28 -11.20
CA GLN A 461 14.73 35.34 -10.43
C GLN A 461 13.26 35.46 -10.80
N ASP A 462 12.51 36.02 -9.86
CA ASP A 462 11.12 36.38 -10.01
C ASP A 462 10.93 37.63 -10.88
N GLU A 463 9.97 37.52 -11.80
CA GLU A 463 9.30 38.66 -12.41
C GLU A 463 8.07 39.05 -11.59
N LEU A 464 7.47 40.18 -11.97
CA LEU A 464 6.37 40.82 -11.28
C LEU A 464 5.13 40.85 -12.18
N LEU A 465 4.06 40.18 -11.77
CA LEU A 465 2.79 40.18 -12.47
C LEU A 465 1.79 41.10 -11.76
N THR A 466 1.20 42.04 -12.51
CA THR A 466 0.00 42.79 -12.08
C THR A 466 -0.86 43.18 -13.26
N GLY A 467 -2.17 42.99 -13.15
CA GLY A 467 -3.07 43.23 -14.26
C GLY A 467 -2.71 42.33 -15.45
N ASN A 468 -2.36 42.95 -16.57
CA ASN A 468 -1.89 42.27 -17.77
C ASN A 468 -0.40 42.54 -18.05
N LYS A 469 0.41 42.75 -17.00
CA LYS A 469 1.75 43.30 -17.12
C LYS A 469 2.75 42.41 -16.39
N ILE A 470 3.81 42.03 -17.08
CA ILE A 470 4.99 41.39 -16.50
C ILE A 470 6.14 42.39 -16.53
N ASP A 471 6.63 42.77 -15.35
CA ASP A 471 7.79 43.63 -15.17
C ASP A 471 8.96 42.82 -14.58
N LYS A 472 10.20 43.18 -14.91
CA LYS A 472 11.43 42.58 -14.37
C LYS A 472 12.18 43.61 -13.53
N TRP A 473 12.68 43.20 -12.37
CA TRP A 473 13.57 44.04 -11.55
C TRP A 473 14.93 44.22 -12.24
N ASN A 474 15.48 45.44 -12.21
CA ASN A 474 16.74 45.78 -12.87
C ASN A 474 17.83 46.27 -11.88
N GLY A 475 17.68 45.97 -10.59
CA GLY A 475 18.63 46.35 -9.54
C GLY A 475 18.33 47.71 -8.87
N ASN A 476 17.52 48.58 -9.48
CA ASN A 476 17.13 49.88 -8.91
C ASN A 476 15.75 50.36 -9.43
N GLY A 477 14.83 49.43 -9.65
CA GLY A 477 13.52 49.68 -10.24
C GLY A 477 13.07 48.48 -11.09
N SER A 478 11.94 48.64 -11.75
CA SER A 478 11.41 47.61 -12.65
C SER A 478 11.25 48.15 -14.07
N SER A 479 11.41 47.26 -15.04
CA SER A 479 11.14 47.54 -16.46
C SER A 479 10.13 46.57 -17.02
N ARG A 480 9.25 47.06 -17.90
CA ARG A 480 8.26 46.22 -18.59
C ARG A 480 8.95 45.18 -19.47
N LEU A 481 8.70 43.91 -19.17
CA LEU A 481 9.12 42.78 -19.99
C LEU A 481 8.06 42.48 -21.06
N LEU A 482 6.81 42.31 -20.64
CA LEU A 482 5.71 41.97 -21.54
C LEU A 482 4.37 42.55 -21.08
N THR A 483 3.54 42.99 -22.03
CA THR A 483 2.12 43.28 -21.77
C THR A 483 1.28 42.19 -22.43
N LEU A 484 0.56 41.44 -21.61
CA LEU A 484 -0.27 40.31 -22.00
C LEU A 484 -1.59 40.78 -22.64
N THR A 485 -2.19 39.90 -23.44
CA THR A 485 -3.50 40.16 -24.05
C THR A 485 -4.61 39.73 -23.09
N GLY A 486 -5.62 40.59 -22.92
CA GLY A 486 -6.75 40.32 -22.03
C GLY A 486 -6.79 41.21 -20.81
N ASN A 487 -7.79 40.98 -19.97
CA ASN A 487 -8.07 41.72 -18.75
C ASN A 487 -7.74 40.86 -17.53
N SER A 488 -7.37 41.54 -16.44
CA SER A 488 -7.30 40.96 -15.10
C SER A 488 -8.66 40.91 -14.43
N CYS A 489 -8.75 40.09 -13.39
CA CYS A 489 -9.92 39.87 -12.57
C CYS A 489 -9.94 40.79 -11.32
N ASN A 490 -11.07 40.74 -10.60
CA ASN A 490 -11.18 41.23 -9.22
C ASN A 490 -10.90 42.73 -8.98
N GLY A 491 -11.17 43.58 -9.98
CA GLY A 491 -11.11 45.04 -9.85
C GLY A 491 -9.70 45.53 -9.52
N THR A 492 -9.53 46.27 -8.42
CA THR A 492 -8.23 46.80 -8.01
C THR A 492 -7.24 45.72 -7.54
N LYS A 493 -7.70 44.48 -7.28
CA LYS A 493 -6.79 43.36 -7.00
C LYS A 493 -5.97 42.99 -8.23
N GLU A 494 -6.48 43.24 -9.44
CA GLU A 494 -5.76 43.07 -10.71
C GLU A 494 -5.08 41.70 -10.85
N THR A 495 -5.77 40.63 -10.45
CA THR A 495 -5.24 39.25 -10.47
C THR A 495 -5.40 38.62 -11.85
N PRO A 496 -4.57 37.66 -12.25
CA PRO A 496 -4.88 36.83 -13.41
C PRO A 496 -6.11 35.95 -13.14
N ASN A 497 -6.65 35.30 -14.17
CA ASN A 497 -7.60 34.20 -13.95
C ASN A 497 -6.89 33.05 -13.22
N ILE A 498 -5.65 32.75 -13.63
CA ILE A 498 -4.67 31.88 -12.96
C ILE A 498 -3.25 32.18 -13.48
N CYS A 499 -2.25 32.00 -12.61
CA CYS A 499 -0.82 31.95 -12.93
C CYS A 499 -0.25 30.62 -12.40
N ALA A 500 0.23 29.75 -13.27
CA ALA A 500 0.68 28.39 -12.92
C ALA A 500 1.52 27.74 -14.03
N ASP A 501 2.49 26.87 -13.70
CA ASP A 501 3.10 25.91 -14.64
C ASP A 501 2.07 24.85 -15.05
N ILE A 502 1.34 25.07 -16.13
CA ILE A 502 0.27 24.17 -16.61
C ILE A 502 0.60 23.53 -17.95
N LEU A 503 1.69 23.94 -18.60
CA LEU A 503 2.24 23.43 -19.85
C LEU A 503 3.76 23.71 -19.88
N GLY A 504 4.45 23.12 -20.84
CA GLY A 504 5.85 23.47 -21.10
C GLY A 504 6.81 22.98 -20.03
N ASP A 505 7.87 23.76 -19.82
CA ASP A 505 8.86 23.52 -18.76
C ASP A 505 8.45 24.24 -17.47
N TRP A 506 9.37 24.40 -16.53
CA TRP A 506 9.10 24.88 -15.16
C TRP A 506 8.56 26.31 -15.01
N ARG A 507 8.39 27.05 -16.11
CA ARG A 507 7.94 28.46 -16.04
C ARG A 507 6.44 28.54 -16.12
N GLU A 508 5.91 29.64 -15.59
CA GLU A 508 4.49 29.73 -15.29
C GLU A 508 3.73 30.37 -16.45
N GLU A 509 2.65 29.72 -16.88
CA GLU A 509 1.68 30.32 -17.80
C GLU A 509 0.79 31.33 -17.07
N VAL A 510 0.24 32.28 -17.84
CA VAL A 510 -0.78 33.21 -17.37
C VAL A 510 -2.03 33.11 -18.22
N ILE A 511 -3.19 32.93 -17.57
CA ILE A 511 -4.50 32.99 -18.24
C ILE A 511 -5.18 34.32 -17.89
N LEU A 512 -5.61 35.04 -18.94
CA LEU A 512 -6.43 36.25 -18.86
C LEU A 512 -7.71 36.12 -19.68
N HIS A 513 -8.73 36.93 -19.42
CA HIS A 513 -10.02 36.87 -20.09
C HIS A 513 -10.32 38.11 -20.95
N ASP A 514 -11.21 37.98 -21.94
CA ASP A 514 -11.62 39.10 -22.80
C ASP A 514 -12.81 39.92 -22.26
N GLY A 515 -13.26 39.63 -21.03
CA GLY A 515 -14.49 40.21 -20.46
C GLY A 515 -15.79 39.64 -21.04
N ALA A 516 -15.70 38.68 -21.96
CA ALA A 516 -16.84 38.05 -22.58
C ALA A 516 -16.80 36.53 -22.42
N ASN A 517 -16.22 35.82 -23.38
CA ASN A 517 -16.23 34.36 -23.42
C ASN A 517 -14.97 33.78 -24.03
N ARG A 518 -13.85 34.49 -23.98
CA ARG A 518 -12.55 33.96 -24.41
C ARG A 518 -11.53 34.05 -23.30
N LEU A 519 -10.68 33.04 -23.25
CA LEU A 519 -9.47 33.02 -22.45
C LEU A 519 -8.25 33.08 -23.36
N TYR A 520 -7.23 33.79 -22.88
CA TYR A 520 -5.92 33.91 -23.50
C TYR A 520 -4.92 33.20 -22.60
N ILE A 521 -4.46 32.02 -23.04
CA ILE A 521 -3.43 31.24 -22.35
C ILE A 521 -2.08 31.70 -22.90
N HIS A 522 -1.23 32.27 -22.04
CA HIS A 522 0.09 32.76 -22.41
C HIS A 522 1.15 31.84 -21.85
N THR A 523 2.10 31.44 -22.69
CA THR A 523 3.31 30.70 -22.30
C THR A 523 4.55 31.46 -22.78
N THR A 524 5.67 31.32 -22.07
CA THR A 524 6.91 31.99 -22.45
C THR A 524 7.55 31.37 -23.70
N THR A 525 8.31 32.18 -24.44
CA THR A 525 9.16 31.71 -25.56
C THR A 525 10.61 32.18 -25.42
N ILE A 526 10.95 32.74 -24.25
CA ILE A 526 12.31 33.13 -23.91
C ILE A 526 13.07 31.84 -23.59
N PRO A 527 14.24 31.54 -24.18
CA PRO A 527 15.00 30.37 -23.78
C PRO A 527 15.60 30.52 -22.38
N THR A 528 15.53 29.44 -21.59
CA THR A 528 16.30 29.20 -20.36
C THR A 528 17.38 28.14 -20.57
N ASP A 529 18.46 28.19 -19.79
CA ASP A 529 19.48 27.14 -19.68
C ASP A 529 19.22 26.20 -18.47
N HIS A 530 18.12 26.42 -17.75
CA HIS A 530 17.78 25.71 -16.53
C HIS A 530 16.83 24.53 -16.75
N LYS A 531 17.15 23.39 -16.13
CA LYS A 531 16.28 22.21 -16.07
C LYS A 531 15.77 22.03 -14.65
N LEU A 532 14.46 22.13 -14.47
CA LEU A 532 13.76 21.83 -13.23
C LEU A 532 12.64 20.82 -13.50
N TYR A 533 12.22 20.15 -12.43
CA TYR A 533 10.94 19.47 -12.39
C TYR A 533 9.80 20.47 -12.61
N THR A 534 8.69 20.01 -13.20
CA THR A 534 7.46 20.81 -13.24
C THR A 534 7.08 21.26 -11.82
N LEU A 535 6.71 22.52 -11.65
CA LEU A 535 6.39 23.09 -10.35
C LEU A 535 5.12 22.48 -9.77
N MET A 536 4.24 21.95 -10.63
CA MET A 536 3.06 21.18 -10.20
C MET A 536 3.39 19.88 -9.47
N HIS A 537 4.66 19.47 -9.45
CA HIS A 537 5.15 18.33 -8.66
C HIS A 537 5.85 18.78 -7.36
N ASP A 538 5.99 20.08 -7.09
CA ASP A 538 6.34 20.60 -5.76
C ASP A 538 5.07 20.67 -4.89
N PRO A 539 5.06 20.07 -3.69
CA PRO A 539 3.84 19.96 -2.88
C PRO A 539 3.30 21.33 -2.42
N VAL A 540 4.19 22.25 -2.02
CA VAL A 540 3.80 23.60 -1.59
C VAL A 540 3.22 24.41 -2.75
N TYR A 541 3.87 24.35 -3.91
CA TYR A 541 3.39 25.02 -5.12
C TYR A 541 2.06 24.45 -5.61
N ARG A 542 1.91 23.12 -5.65
CA ARG A 542 0.65 22.50 -6.10
C ARG A 542 -0.51 22.78 -5.15
N ASN A 543 -0.27 22.79 -3.84
CA ASN A 543 -1.24 23.27 -2.86
C ASN A 543 -1.56 24.74 -3.14
N ALA A 544 -0.57 25.56 -3.49
CA ALA A 544 -0.78 26.95 -3.84
C ALA A 544 -1.65 27.21 -5.05
N ILE A 545 -1.54 26.38 -6.08
CA ILE A 545 -2.46 26.46 -7.21
C ILE A 545 -3.92 26.18 -6.78
N SER A 546 -4.13 25.28 -5.81
CA SER A 546 -5.49 25.01 -5.29
C SER A 546 -6.09 26.22 -4.57
N TRP A 547 -5.29 26.96 -3.80
CA TRP A 547 -5.76 28.08 -2.99
C TRP A 547 -5.67 29.42 -3.70
N GLN A 548 -5.02 29.51 -4.87
CA GLN A 548 -4.86 30.77 -5.60
C GLN A 548 -6.19 31.49 -5.85
N GLN A 549 -7.31 30.76 -6.01
CA GLN A 549 -8.65 31.34 -6.18
C GLN A 549 -9.30 31.86 -4.88
N SER A 550 -8.71 31.58 -3.71
CA SER A 550 -9.32 31.84 -2.40
C SER A 550 -9.31 33.32 -2.04
N SER A 551 -10.50 33.91 -1.89
CA SER A 551 -10.72 35.31 -1.48
C SER A 551 -9.87 36.32 -2.27
N TYR A 552 -8.74 36.77 -1.71
CA TYR A 552 -7.78 37.63 -2.39
C TYR A 552 -6.58 36.80 -2.81
N ASN A 553 -6.55 36.46 -4.10
CA ASN A 553 -5.57 35.57 -4.73
C ASN A 553 -4.14 35.99 -4.36
N GLN A 554 -3.32 35.05 -3.88
CA GLN A 554 -1.88 35.25 -3.67
C GLN A 554 -1.10 34.41 -4.70
N PRO A 555 0.15 34.77 -5.04
CA PRO A 555 0.96 33.95 -5.95
C PRO A 555 1.47 32.67 -5.29
N ALA A 556 1.64 31.63 -6.10
CA ALA A 556 2.24 30.39 -5.65
C ALA A 556 3.74 30.53 -5.37
N HIS A 557 4.22 29.78 -4.39
CA HIS A 557 5.62 29.72 -3.98
C HIS A 557 6.07 28.27 -3.90
N LEU A 558 7.39 28.05 -3.96
CA LEU A 558 7.99 26.72 -3.86
C LEU A 558 8.29 26.38 -2.39
N GLY A 559 8.30 25.07 -2.08
CA GLY A 559 8.77 24.56 -0.79
C GLY A 559 10.28 24.58 -0.59
N PHE A 560 11.03 25.21 -1.51
CA PHE A 560 12.49 25.30 -1.49
C PHE A 560 12.97 26.58 -2.20
N PHE A 561 14.16 27.08 -1.82
CA PHE A 561 14.75 28.24 -2.47
C PHE A 561 15.45 27.87 -3.78
N LEU A 562 14.92 28.37 -4.90
CA LEU A 562 15.45 28.10 -6.24
C LEU A 562 16.73 28.89 -6.57
N GLY A 563 16.87 30.11 -6.03
CA GLY A 563 17.99 31.01 -6.35
C GLY A 563 19.38 30.49 -5.92
N ALA A 564 19.44 29.42 -5.11
CA ALA A 564 20.67 28.69 -4.79
C ALA A 564 21.22 27.86 -5.96
N GLY A 565 20.48 27.76 -7.07
CA GLY A 565 20.82 27.01 -8.25
C GLY A 565 19.97 25.74 -8.39
N VAL A 566 19.68 25.37 -9.64
CA VAL A 566 18.79 24.24 -9.98
C VAL A 566 19.33 22.88 -9.53
N ASP A 567 20.64 22.76 -9.29
CA ASP A 567 21.25 21.55 -8.73
C ASP A 567 20.88 21.32 -7.26
N LYS A 568 20.47 22.39 -6.55
CA LYS A 568 20.00 22.36 -5.17
C LYS A 568 18.52 22.05 -5.02
N ALA A 569 17.74 22.16 -6.11
CA ALA A 569 16.34 21.77 -6.08
C ALA A 569 16.20 20.30 -5.62
N PRO A 570 15.34 20.03 -4.62
CA PRO A 570 15.10 18.67 -4.16
C PRO A 570 14.45 17.84 -5.27
N THR A 571 14.69 16.53 -5.26
CA THR A 571 13.85 15.62 -6.05
C THR A 571 12.51 15.51 -5.34
N PRO A 572 11.37 15.76 -6.01
CA PRO A 572 10.07 15.63 -5.38
C PRO A 572 9.85 14.23 -4.81
N ASN A 573 9.52 14.14 -3.52
CA ASN A 573 9.16 12.89 -2.87
C ASN A 573 7.68 12.59 -3.11
N ILE A 574 7.37 12.09 -4.30
CA ILE A 574 5.99 11.94 -4.77
C ILE A 574 5.73 10.56 -5.36
N VAL A 575 4.48 10.14 -5.28
CA VAL A 575 3.92 9.02 -6.04
C VAL A 575 2.86 9.57 -7.00
N LEU A 576 2.89 9.14 -8.26
CA LEU A 576 1.89 9.55 -9.24
C LEU A 576 0.60 8.75 -9.06
N VAL A 577 -0.56 9.37 -9.24
CA VAL A 577 -1.82 8.63 -9.20
C VAL A 577 -1.85 7.56 -10.30
N GLY A 578 -2.40 6.38 -9.97
CA GLY A 578 -2.38 5.22 -10.85
C GLY A 578 -0.99 4.62 -11.11
N SER A 579 0.07 5.10 -10.43
CA SER A 579 1.36 4.39 -10.34
C SER A 579 1.41 3.41 -9.16
N HIS A 580 0.39 3.46 -8.29
CA HIS A 580 -0.03 2.30 -7.54
C HIS A 580 -0.76 1.38 -8.54
N ASN A 581 -0.19 0.21 -8.82
CA ASN A 581 -1.06 -0.92 -9.13
C ASN A 581 -2.10 -0.95 -8.00
N PRO A 582 -3.42 -1.13 -8.28
CA PRO A 582 -4.30 -1.60 -7.22
C PRO A 582 -3.56 -2.74 -6.54
N SER A 583 -3.42 -2.71 -5.21
CA SER A 583 -2.66 -3.69 -4.42
C SER A 583 -2.62 -5.02 -5.15
N ASN A 584 -1.45 -5.39 -5.71
CA ASN A 584 -1.30 -6.53 -6.59
C ASN A 584 -1.99 -7.75 -5.95
N GLN A 585 -3.05 -8.27 -6.57
CA GLN A 585 -3.70 -9.46 -6.07
C GLN A 585 -2.73 -10.62 -6.31
N LEU A 586 -2.30 -11.28 -5.23
CA LEU A 586 -1.34 -12.37 -5.36
C LEU A 586 -1.93 -13.49 -6.24
N PRO A 587 -1.13 -14.12 -7.11
CA PRO A 587 -1.62 -15.12 -8.05
C PRO A 587 -2.09 -16.35 -7.27
N ILE A 588 -2.95 -17.17 -7.87
CA ILE A 588 -3.28 -18.51 -7.34
C ILE A 588 -2.47 -19.57 -8.07
N VAL A 589 -1.99 -20.58 -7.34
CA VAL A 589 -1.24 -21.70 -7.92
C VAL A 589 -1.58 -23.02 -7.25
N THR A 590 -1.77 -24.06 -8.08
CA THR A 590 -2.07 -25.43 -7.64
C THR A 590 -1.26 -26.43 -8.44
N LEU A 591 -0.65 -27.41 -7.77
CA LEU A 591 -0.01 -28.54 -8.42
C LEU A 591 -1.09 -29.48 -8.97
N THR A 592 -0.94 -29.89 -10.23
CA THR A 592 -1.87 -30.79 -10.93
C THR A 592 -1.27 -32.18 -11.19
N ALA A 593 0.06 -32.30 -11.16
CA ALA A 593 0.78 -33.56 -11.21
C ALA A 593 2.16 -33.42 -10.52
N PRO A 594 2.71 -34.50 -9.92
CA PRO A 594 2.07 -35.79 -9.70
C PRO A 594 0.95 -35.74 -8.63
N ALA A 595 0.21 -36.83 -8.47
CA ALA A 595 -0.75 -36.93 -7.36
C ALA A 595 -0.01 -36.99 -6.01
N ASN A 596 -0.63 -36.47 -4.95
CA ASN A 596 -0.06 -36.56 -3.61
C ASN A 596 0.12 -38.03 -3.20
N ASN A 597 1.31 -38.36 -2.68
CA ASN A 597 1.82 -39.71 -2.37
C ASN A 597 2.04 -40.63 -3.58
N ALA A 598 2.25 -40.07 -4.79
CA ALA A 598 2.65 -40.88 -5.93
C ALA A 598 4.00 -41.60 -5.68
N SER A 599 4.09 -42.87 -6.06
CA SER A 599 5.27 -43.73 -5.88
C SER A 599 5.94 -44.06 -7.23
N TYR A 600 7.27 -43.97 -7.29
CA TYR A 600 8.09 -44.30 -8.46
C TYR A 600 9.27 -45.20 -8.05
N LEU A 601 9.91 -45.89 -9.01
CA LEU A 601 11.16 -46.64 -8.76
C LEU A 601 12.38 -45.81 -9.19
N ALA A 602 13.44 -45.84 -8.38
CA ALA A 602 14.69 -45.17 -8.68
C ALA A 602 15.50 -45.91 -9.77
N PRO A 603 16.12 -45.19 -10.73
CA PRO A 603 16.00 -43.74 -10.94
C PRO A 603 14.67 -43.37 -11.62
N ALA A 604 13.94 -42.41 -11.04
CA ALA A 604 12.63 -41.99 -11.55
C ALA A 604 12.70 -40.78 -12.47
N SER A 605 11.74 -40.69 -13.39
CA SER A 605 11.43 -39.48 -14.17
C SER A 605 10.01 -39.04 -13.82
N ILE A 606 9.89 -37.89 -13.14
CA ILE A 606 8.65 -37.40 -12.55
C ILE A 606 8.25 -36.11 -13.27
N THR A 607 7.09 -36.10 -13.92
CA THR A 607 6.52 -34.89 -14.51
C THR A 607 5.76 -34.11 -13.43
N ILE A 608 6.16 -32.87 -13.22
CA ILE A 608 5.57 -31.91 -12.30
C ILE A 608 4.84 -30.86 -13.13
N SER A 609 3.56 -30.63 -12.83
CA SER A 609 2.74 -29.65 -13.55
C SER A 609 1.91 -28.82 -12.58
N ALA A 610 1.64 -27.57 -12.94
CA ALA A 610 0.81 -26.67 -12.14
C ALA A 610 -0.14 -25.84 -13.01
N ASN A 611 -1.28 -25.48 -12.42
CA ASN A 611 -2.15 -24.42 -12.92
C ASN A 611 -1.91 -23.17 -12.07
N ALA A 612 -1.60 -22.06 -12.73
CA ALA A 612 -1.49 -20.75 -12.11
C ALA A 612 -2.36 -19.75 -12.87
N ASN A 613 -3.03 -18.87 -12.12
CA ASN A 613 -3.86 -17.79 -12.66
C ASN A 613 -3.69 -16.56 -11.78
N ASP A 614 -3.85 -15.40 -12.41
CA ASP A 614 -3.78 -14.11 -11.76
C ASP A 614 -5.03 -13.31 -12.11
N ALA A 615 -5.63 -12.64 -11.13
CA ALA A 615 -6.98 -12.07 -11.25
C ALA A 615 -6.96 -10.65 -11.85
N ASP A 616 -5.91 -9.90 -11.57
CA ASP A 616 -5.68 -8.53 -12.03
C ASP A 616 -4.49 -8.41 -13.01
N GLY A 617 -3.79 -9.51 -13.29
CA GLY A 617 -2.66 -9.54 -14.21
C GLY A 617 -2.45 -10.86 -14.97
N THR A 618 -1.18 -11.21 -15.12
CA THR A 618 -0.68 -12.36 -15.87
C THR A 618 0.44 -13.03 -15.09
N ILE A 619 0.55 -14.34 -15.19
CA ILE A 619 1.66 -15.09 -14.57
C ILE A 619 2.95 -14.86 -15.37
N SER A 620 3.98 -14.35 -14.70
CA SER A 620 5.32 -14.19 -15.23
C SER A 620 6.09 -15.51 -15.25
N SER A 621 5.98 -16.31 -14.18
CA SER A 621 6.57 -17.66 -14.14
C SER A 621 5.98 -18.55 -13.05
N VAL A 622 6.21 -19.86 -13.17
CA VAL A 622 5.98 -20.84 -12.10
C VAL A 622 7.29 -21.58 -11.82
N SER A 623 7.74 -21.54 -10.58
CA SER A 623 8.92 -22.25 -10.10
C SER A 623 8.54 -23.46 -9.25
N PHE A 624 9.12 -24.61 -9.54
CA PHE A 624 8.89 -25.86 -8.82
C PHE A 624 10.03 -26.12 -7.84
N TYR A 625 9.72 -26.46 -6.59
CA TYR A 625 10.70 -26.70 -5.53
C TYR A 625 10.54 -28.09 -4.93
N ASN A 626 11.65 -28.65 -4.42
CA ASN A 626 11.66 -29.75 -3.45
C ASN A 626 12.16 -29.20 -2.10
N GLY A 627 11.26 -29.04 -1.13
CA GLY A 627 11.54 -28.25 0.06
C GLY A 627 11.92 -26.81 -0.32
N THR A 628 13.16 -26.40 -0.02
CA THR A 628 13.70 -25.08 -0.41
C THR A 628 14.57 -25.13 -1.67
N THR A 629 14.82 -26.31 -2.24
CA THR A 629 15.69 -26.47 -3.42
C THR A 629 14.89 -26.28 -4.71
N LEU A 630 15.27 -25.32 -5.54
CA LEU A 630 14.65 -25.09 -6.84
C LEU A 630 14.93 -26.28 -7.79
N ILE A 631 13.88 -26.85 -8.36
CA ILE A 631 13.95 -27.90 -9.39
C ILE A 631 14.03 -27.24 -10.77
N ALA A 632 13.08 -26.36 -11.08
CA ALA A 632 13.01 -25.65 -12.36
C ALA A 632 12.08 -24.42 -12.27
N THR A 633 12.20 -23.51 -13.24
CA THR A 633 11.28 -22.40 -13.47
C THR A 633 10.76 -22.47 -14.90
N ASP A 634 9.44 -22.38 -15.07
CA ASP A 634 8.77 -22.32 -16.36
C ASP A 634 8.05 -20.98 -16.51
N ALA A 635 8.38 -20.23 -17.56
CA ALA A 635 7.81 -18.90 -17.82
C ALA A 635 6.65 -18.95 -18.84
N SER A 636 6.25 -20.14 -19.31
CA SER A 636 5.22 -20.29 -20.33
C SER A 636 4.19 -21.36 -20.00
N ALA A 637 2.91 -21.01 -19.98
CA ALA A 637 1.83 -21.98 -19.82
C ALA A 637 1.73 -22.90 -21.06
N PRO A 638 1.45 -24.21 -20.91
CA PRO A 638 1.16 -24.91 -19.65
C PRO A 638 2.42 -25.18 -18.81
N TYR A 639 2.39 -24.77 -17.53
CA TYR A 639 3.55 -24.85 -16.65
C TYR A 639 3.86 -26.30 -16.28
N SER A 640 4.97 -26.83 -16.81
CA SER A 640 5.34 -28.23 -16.60
C SER A 640 6.84 -28.46 -16.73
N PHE A 641 7.37 -29.34 -15.88
CA PHE A 641 8.76 -29.75 -15.94
C PHE A 641 8.91 -31.25 -15.63
N THR A 642 9.79 -31.94 -16.34
CA THR A 642 10.10 -33.35 -16.05
C THR A 642 11.42 -33.46 -15.27
N TRP A 643 11.29 -33.79 -13.99
CA TRP A 643 12.42 -34.03 -13.10
C TRP A 643 12.97 -35.44 -13.29
N THR A 644 14.17 -35.57 -13.84
CA THR A 644 14.77 -36.86 -14.24
C THR A 644 15.83 -37.34 -13.27
N ASN A 645 16.12 -38.64 -13.30
CA ASN A 645 17.14 -39.31 -12.48
C ASN A 645 16.95 -39.12 -10.97
N VAL A 646 15.69 -39.06 -10.53
CA VAL A 646 15.35 -38.87 -9.13
C VAL A 646 15.68 -40.15 -8.37
N VAL A 647 16.54 -40.03 -7.36
CA VAL A 647 17.02 -41.17 -6.55
C VAL A 647 15.97 -41.59 -5.54
N ALA A 648 16.15 -42.77 -4.91
CA ALA A 648 15.25 -43.23 -3.86
C ALA A 648 15.21 -42.22 -2.70
N GLY A 649 14.00 -41.90 -2.25
CA GLY A 649 13.76 -40.87 -1.23
C GLY A 649 12.31 -40.39 -1.23
N THR A 650 11.96 -39.59 -0.21
CA THR A 650 10.67 -38.91 -0.12
C THR A 650 10.89 -37.42 -0.38
N TYR A 651 10.13 -36.86 -1.31
CA TYR A 651 10.26 -35.49 -1.80
C TYR A 651 8.99 -34.70 -1.50
N SER A 652 9.14 -33.43 -1.11
CA SER A 652 8.01 -32.54 -0.86
C SER A 652 8.04 -31.43 -1.90
N ILE A 653 7.10 -31.48 -2.85
CA ILE A 653 7.08 -30.61 -4.01
C ILE A 653 6.09 -29.46 -3.81
N THR A 654 6.51 -28.23 -4.07
CA THR A 654 5.65 -27.04 -4.15
C THR A 654 5.82 -26.34 -5.49
N ALA A 655 4.79 -25.60 -5.92
CA ALA A 655 4.88 -24.65 -7.02
C ALA A 655 4.72 -23.23 -6.47
N VAL A 656 5.57 -22.31 -6.92
CA VAL A 656 5.49 -20.88 -6.61
C VAL A 656 5.18 -20.15 -7.90
N ALA A 657 4.01 -19.51 -7.99
CA ALA A 657 3.69 -18.65 -9.11
C ALA A 657 4.10 -17.21 -8.80
N THR A 658 4.66 -16.53 -9.80
CA THR A 658 5.01 -15.10 -9.76
C THR A 658 4.22 -14.39 -10.85
N ASP A 659 3.50 -13.32 -10.51
CA ASP A 659 2.77 -12.49 -11.47
C ASP A 659 3.66 -11.43 -12.16
N ASN A 660 3.09 -10.67 -13.10
CA ASN A 660 3.79 -9.62 -13.85
C ASN A 660 4.08 -8.35 -13.03
N ALA A 661 3.57 -8.25 -11.81
CA ALA A 661 3.87 -7.19 -10.85
C ALA A 661 4.83 -7.64 -9.73
N GLY A 662 5.26 -8.91 -9.74
CA GLY A 662 6.25 -9.49 -8.83
C GLY A 662 5.68 -10.15 -7.57
N GLY A 663 4.35 -10.21 -7.42
CA GLY A 663 3.70 -10.90 -6.31
C GLY A 663 3.83 -12.42 -6.45
N THR A 664 3.86 -13.12 -5.31
CA THR A 664 4.09 -14.58 -5.28
C THR A 664 3.14 -15.31 -4.34
N THR A 665 2.68 -16.49 -4.78
CA THR A 665 1.95 -17.44 -3.94
C THR A 665 2.57 -18.83 -4.07
N THR A 666 2.58 -19.59 -2.97
CA THR A 666 3.06 -20.98 -2.93
C THR A 666 1.88 -21.93 -2.83
N SER A 667 1.89 -23.00 -3.63
CA SER A 667 0.88 -24.05 -3.56
C SER A 667 0.97 -24.83 -2.24
N SER A 668 -0.09 -25.57 -1.90
CA SER A 668 0.06 -26.65 -0.92
C SER A 668 1.12 -27.67 -1.40
N PRO A 669 1.94 -28.23 -0.50
CA PRO A 669 2.93 -29.23 -0.86
C PRO A 669 2.27 -30.57 -1.20
N ILE A 670 2.88 -31.31 -2.13
CA ILE A 670 2.59 -32.73 -2.39
C ILE A 670 3.79 -33.58 -2.03
N THR A 671 3.56 -34.79 -1.54
CA THR A 671 4.61 -35.77 -1.24
C THR A 671 4.77 -36.72 -2.42
N VAL A 672 6.01 -37.01 -2.81
CA VAL A 672 6.35 -38.01 -3.83
C VAL A 672 7.35 -38.99 -3.25
N ILE A 673 7.12 -40.28 -3.44
CA ILE A 673 7.96 -41.36 -2.92
C ILE A 673 8.69 -41.99 -4.10
N VAL A 674 10.01 -42.10 -4.01
CA VAL A 674 10.81 -42.87 -4.94
C VAL A 674 11.45 -44.02 -4.17
N GLU A 675 11.12 -45.25 -4.54
CA GLU A 675 11.60 -46.47 -3.90
C GLU A 675 12.90 -46.96 -4.57
N SER A 676 13.77 -47.60 -3.78
CA SER A 676 15.00 -48.23 -4.28
C SER A 676 14.70 -49.46 -5.13
N THR A 677 15.50 -49.70 -6.18
CA THR A 677 15.49 -50.98 -6.91
C THR A 677 16.43 -51.98 -6.20
N PRO A 678 15.94 -53.02 -5.51
CA PRO A 678 16.79 -53.83 -4.62
C PRO A 678 17.49 -55.01 -5.33
N SER A 679 18.68 -55.38 -4.83
CA SER A 679 19.65 -56.25 -5.54
C SER A 679 20.07 -57.54 -4.81
N PHE A 680 19.55 -57.85 -3.61
CA PHE A 680 19.89 -59.10 -2.89
C PHE A 680 19.09 -60.31 -3.41
N LYS A 681 19.82 -61.40 -3.70
CA LYS A 681 19.30 -62.68 -4.19
C LYS A 681 19.79 -63.82 -3.33
N LEU A 682 18.88 -64.69 -2.89
CA LEU A 682 19.20 -65.88 -2.10
C LEU A 682 18.96 -67.13 -2.93
N GLN A 683 19.97 -67.99 -3.05
CA GLN A 683 19.86 -69.20 -3.88
C GLN A 683 19.07 -70.30 -3.17
N GLY A 684 18.37 -71.12 -3.95
CA GLY A 684 17.55 -72.23 -3.49
C GLY A 684 18.37 -73.25 -2.70
N GLU A 685 19.58 -73.55 -3.16
CA GLU A 685 20.53 -74.43 -2.48
C GLU A 685 21.09 -73.88 -1.16
N SER A 686 20.81 -72.62 -0.82
CA SER A 686 21.15 -72.02 0.47
C SER A 686 20.10 -72.28 1.56
N ALA A 687 19.20 -73.24 1.34
CA ALA A 687 18.19 -73.62 2.32
C ALA A 687 18.82 -74.10 3.64
N CYS A 688 18.24 -73.67 4.75
CA CYS A 688 18.58 -74.17 6.08
C CYS A 688 18.19 -75.64 6.25
N ALA A 689 17.08 -76.05 5.66
CA ALA A 689 16.62 -77.44 5.61
C ALA A 689 15.64 -77.62 4.44
N VAL A 690 15.61 -78.81 3.84
CA VAL A 690 14.62 -79.23 2.84
C VAL A 690 14.23 -80.67 3.12
N ASP A 691 12.93 -80.95 3.22
CA ASP A 691 12.38 -82.31 3.17
C ASP A 691 12.42 -82.81 1.73
N GLY A 692 13.62 -83.19 1.29
CA GLY A 692 13.94 -83.53 -0.10
C GLY A 692 15.45 -83.40 -0.34
N ILE A 693 15.85 -82.83 -1.48
CA ILE A 693 17.25 -82.61 -1.84
C ILE A 693 17.51 -81.10 -1.84
N ILE A 694 18.41 -80.63 -0.97
CA ILE A 694 18.74 -79.19 -0.85
C ILE A 694 19.40 -78.64 -2.11
N ASN A 695 20.30 -79.40 -2.71
CA ASN A 695 21.10 -78.97 -3.86
C ASN A 695 21.07 -80.05 -4.94
N GLU A 696 19.98 -80.12 -5.69
CA GLU A 696 19.88 -80.92 -6.91
C GLU A 696 20.24 -80.08 -8.14
N ASN A 697 20.89 -80.67 -9.13
CA ASN A 697 21.39 -79.93 -10.31
C ASN A 697 21.17 -80.64 -11.65
N ILE A 698 20.24 -81.60 -11.70
CA ILE A 698 20.01 -82.42 -12.90
C ILE A 698 19.13 -81.73 -13.98
N ASN A 699 18.31 -80.75 -13.58
CA ASN A 699 17.40 -80.05 -14.49
C ASN A 699 17.99 -78.68 -14.84
N ALA A 700 18.54 -78.53 -16.05
CA ALA A 700 19.22 -77.29 -16.47
C ALA A 700 18.33 -76.03 -16.41
N GLY A 701 18.96 -74.85 -16.36
CA GLY A 701 18.28 -73.55 -16.38
C GLY A 701 18.10 -72.88 -15.00
N PHE A 702 18.55 -73.52 -13.92
CA PHE A 702 18.71 -72.91 -12.60
C PHE A 702 19.87 -71.89 -12.60
N ILE A 703 19.89 -70.97 -11.65
CA ILE A 703 20.91 -69.93 -11.49
C ILE A 703 21.72 -70.25 -10.24
N GLY A 704 23.01 -70.55 -10.39
CA GLY A 704 23.87 -70.92 -9.26
C GLY A 704 24.40 -72.32 -9.42
N THR A 705 24.43 -73.08 -8.33
CA THR A 705 25.02 -74.43 -8.28
C THR A 705 24.00 -75.56 -8.25
N GLY A 706 22.74 -75.25 -7.93
CA GLY A 706 21.60 -76.15 -8.06
C GLY A 706 20.30 -75.48 -7.60
N TYR A 707 19.36 -76.28 -7.09
CA TYR A 707 18.07 -75.82 -6.57
C TYR A 707 17.56 -76.77 -5.47
N ALA A 708 16.59 -76.31 -4.69
CA ALA A 708 15.90 -77.12 -3.69
C ALA A 708 14.77 -77.94 -4.34
N ASN A 709 14.82 -79.26 -4.17
CA ASN A 709 13.80 -80.21 -4.62
C ASN A 709 13.07 -80.82 -3.41
N PHE A 710 11.74 -80.82 -3.43
CA PHE A 710 10.91 -81.32 -2.34
C PHE A 710 10.52 -82.79 -2.57
N ASN A 711 10.39 -83.56 -1.48
CA ASN A 711 9.76 -84.87 -1.54
C ASN A 711 8.29 -84.75 -1.97
N ASN A 712 7.83 -85.70 -2.79
CA ASN A 712 6.44 -85.73 -3.28
C ASN A 712 5.48 -86.22 -2.18
N VAL A 713 5.18 -85.35 -1.21
CA VAL A 713 4.22 -85.60 -0.13
C VAL A 713 3.67 -84.27 0.43
N VAL A 714 2.40 -84.27 0.83
CA VAL A 714 1.78 -83.15 1.56
C VAL A 714 2.57 -82.88 2.84
N GLY A 715 2.88 -81.62 3.10
CA GLY A 715 3.59 -81.20 4.31
C GLY A 715 5.11 -81.23 4.20
N SER A 716 5.68 -81.73 3.08
CA SER A 716 7.11 -81.52 2.80
C SER A 716 7.42 -80.02 2.78
N LYS A 717 8.52 -79.62 3.43
CA LYS A 717 8.86 -78.20 3.59
C LYS A 717 10.33 -77.91 3.35
N ALA A 718 10.61 -76.65 3.08
CA ALA A 718 11.96 -76.10 3.01
C ALA A 718 11.99 -74.74 3.69
N SER A 719 13.12 -74.42 4.31
CA SER A 719 13.30 -73.14 4.99
C SER A 719 14.60 -72.44 4.61
N TRP A 720 14.58 -71.12 4.60
CA TRP A 720 15.70 -70.24 4.27
C TRP A 720 15.81 -69.12 5.31
N ALA A 721 17.04 -68.78 5.69
CA ALA A 721 17.30 -67.69 6.61
C ALA A 721 17.61 -66.39 5.87
N ILE A 722 16.91 -65.32 6.24
CA ILE A 722 17.17 -63.95 5.80
C ILE A 722 17.31 -63.03 7.01
N ALA A 723 18.16 -62.01 6.93
CA ALA A 723 18.28 -60.99 7.97
C ALA A 723 17.72 -59.67 7.45
N ALA A 724 16.88 -59.01 8.26
CA ALA A 724 16.31 -57.70 7.96
C ALA A 724 16.89 -56.66 8.93
N SER A 725 17.38 -55.53 8.43
CA SER A 725 17.90 -54.44 9.27
C SER A 725 16.80 -53.67 10.02
N ALA A 726 15.54 -53.81 9.59
CA ALA A 726 14.34 -53.26 10.22
C ALA A 726 13.13 -54.19 10.00
N GLN A 727 12.06 -54.02 10.79
CA GLN A 727 10.78 -54.71 10.53
C GLN A 727 10.08 -54.05 9.34
N GLU A 728 9.69 -54.84 8.33
CA GLU A 728 9.08 -54.33 7.10
C GLU A 728 8.23 -55.38 6.39
N ASN A 729 7.30 -54.92 5.54
CA ASN A 729 6.61 -55.77 4.58
C ASN A 729 7.40 -55.73 3.26
N ILE A 730 7.78 -56.88 2.75
CA ILE A 730 8.62 -57.00 1.55
C ILE A 730 7.96 -57.84 0.48
N SER A 731 8.23 -57.47 -0.77
CA SER A 731 7.96 -58.32 -1.92
C SER A 731 9.00 -59.46 -1.96
N LEU A 732 8.53 -60.71 -1.97
CA LEU A 732 9.33 -61.91 -2.17
C LEU A 732 9.00 -62.50 -3.54
N THR A 733 9.97 -62.44 -4.44
CA THR A 733 9.90 -63.14 -5.73
C THR A 733 10.60 -64.49 -5.63
N ILE A 734 9.90 -65.56 -5.99
CA ILE A 734 10.32 -66.96 -5.89
C ILE A 734 10.48 -67.50 -7.32
N ARG A 735 11.71 -67.84 -7.72
CA ARG A 735 11.99 -68.51 -8.99
C ARG A 735 11.88 -70.01 -8.82
N PHE A 736 11.03 -70.64 -9.63
CA PHE A 736 10.67 -72.05 -9.48
C PHE A 736 10.49 -72.76 -10.83
N ALA A 737 10.57 -74.10 -10.82
CA ALA A 737 10.18 -74.95 -11.93
C ALA A 737 9.18 -76.00 -11.44
N ASN A 738 8.04 -76.13 -12.13
CA ASN A 738 7.05 -77.18 -11.92
C ASN A 738 6.83 -77.89 -13.25
N GLY A 739 7.63 -78.89 -13.57
CA GLY A 739 7.64 -79.50 -14.90
C GLY A 739 6.38 -80.29 -15.28
N THR A 740 5.35 -80.27 -14.45
CA THR A 740 4.04 -80.88 -14.71
C THR A 740 3.07 -79.88 -15.33
N THR A 741 1.84 -80.32 -15.64
CA THR A 741 0.73 -79.46 -16.06
C THR A 741 -0.23 -79.12 -14.92
N SER A 742 -0.04 -79.69 -13.73
CA SER A 742 -0.87 -79.45 -12.55
C SER A 742 -0.16 -78.50 -11.59
N ASN A 743 -0.91 -77.56 -11.03
CA ASN A 743 -0.34 -76.58 -10.11
C ASN A 743 0.06 -77.27 -8.80
N ARG A 744 1.24 -76.92 -8.29
CA ARG A 744 1.67 -77.30 -6.94
C ARG A 744 1.44 -76.11 -6.03
N THR A 745 0.61 -76.24 -5.01
CA THR A 745 0.34 -75.15 -4.07
C THR A 745 1.14 -75.31 -2.78
N MET A 746 1.62 -74.21 -2.22
CA MET A 746 2.36 -74.19 -0.95
C MET A 746 1.91 -73.05 -0.06
N SER A 747 2.00 -73.22 1.26
CA SER A 747 1.90 -72.09 2.20
C SER A 747 3.28 -71.45 2.41
N VAL A 748 3.29 -70.16 2.76
CA VAL A 748 4.50 -69.39 3.12
C VAL A 748 4.39 -68.97 4.57
N GLY A 749 5.34 -69.40 5.39
CA GLY A 749 5.49 -68.96 6.77
C GLY A 749 6.77 -68.17 7.01
N VAL A 750 6.73 -67.26 7.97
CA VAL A 750 7.90 -66.52 8.46
C VAL A 750 7.97 -66.69 9.97
N ASN A 751 9.13 -67.09 10.50
CA ASN A 751 9.36 -67.31 11.93
C ASN A 751 8.34 -68.26 12.59
N GLY A 752 7.94 -69.31 11.86
CA GLY A 752 6.97 -70.31 12.32
C GLY A 752 5.50 -69.92 12.18
N VAL A 753 5.20 -68.68 11.76
CA VAL A 753 3.82 -68.19 11.53
C VAL A 753 3.49 -68.28 10.04
N ILE A 754 2.41 -68.96 9.67
CA ILE A 754 1.90 -68.98 8.29
C ILE A 754 1.34 -67.60 7.96
N GLN A 755 1.96 -66.89 7.02
CA GLN A 755 1.51 -65.57 6.56
C GLN A 755 0.68 -65.68 5.28
N ILE A 756 1.04 -66.59 4.38
CA ILE A 756 0.27 -66.87 3.16
C ILE A 756 -0.20 -68.31 3.20
N ALA A 757 -1.52 -68.51 3.29
CA ALA A 757 -2.11 -69.83 3.44
C ALA A 757 -1.97 -70.72 2.18
N SER A 758 -1.92 -70.12 0.99
CA SER A 758 -1.75 -70.86 -0.28
C SER A 758 -1.20 -69.95 -1.39
N VAL A 759 -0.12 -70.37 -2.03
CA VAL A 759 0.49 -69.80 -3.23
C VAL A 759 0.47 -70.87 -4.31
N SER A 760 -0.06 -70.55 -5.48
CA SER A 760 -0.10 -71.46 -6.64
C SER A 760 1.19 -71.35 -7.45
N PHE A 761 1.88 -72.47 -7.62
CA PHE A 761 3.02 -72.60 -8.53
C PHE A 761 2.56 -73.34 -9.79
N GLU A 762 2.22 -72.56 -10.81
CA GLU A 762 1.66 -73.05 -12.08
C GLU A 762 2.60 -74.04 -12.78
N GLY A 763 2.03 -75.00 -13.50
CA GLY A 763 2.80 -75.94 -14.33
C GLY A 763 3.63 -75.20 -15.39
N THR A 764 4.96 -75.36 -15.36
CA THR A 764 5.90 -74.80 -16.34
C THR A 764 6.09 -75.70 -17.57
N GLY A 765 5.49 -76.90 -17.57
CA GLY A 765 5.50 -77.84 -18.69
C GLY A 765 6.79 -78.64 -18.90
N ALA A 766 7.92 -78.19 -18.32
CA ALA A 766 9.17 -78.94 -18.25
C ALA A 766 10.00 -78.50 -17.02
N TRP A 767 10.69 -79.45 -16.37
CA TRP A 767 11.51 -79.16 -15.19
C TRP A 767 12.75 -78.29 -15.47
N THR A 768 13.08 -78.08 -16.74
CA THR A 768 14.12 -77.16 -17.21
C THR A 768 13.59 -75.75 -17.51
N THR A 769 12.28 -75.53 -17.38
CA THR A 769 11.62 -74.23 -17.60
C THR A 769 11.27 -73.61 -16.25
N TRP A 770 11.81 -72.42 -16.03
CA TRP A 770 11.73 -71.70 -14.75
C TRP A 770 10.85 -70.46 -14.90
N ASN A 771 9.96 -70.25 -13.93
CA ASN A 771 9.07 -69.09 -13.85
C ASN A 771 9.18 -68.45 -12.45
N THR A 772 8.50 -67.32 -12.23
CA THR A 772 8.52 -66.61 -10.95
C THR A 772 7.12 -66.46 -10.37
N ALA A 773 7.00 -66.63 -9.05
CA ALA A 773 5.83 -66.25 -8.26
C ALA A 773 6.22 -65.09 -7.34
N VAL A 774 5.33 -64.13 -7.13
CA VAL A 774 5.58 -62.97 -6.24
C VAL A 774 4.56 -62.96 -5.13
N VAL A 775 5.03 -62.84 -3.89
CA VAL A 775 4.20 -62.74 -2.68
C VAL A 775 4.67 -61.60 -1.80
N GLN A 776 3.80 -61.07 -0.95
CA GLN A 776 4.17 -60.09 0.08
C GLN A 776 4.28 -60.81 1.42
N ILE A 777 5.37 -60.61 2.15
CA ILE A 777 5.59 -61.17 3.49
C ILE A 777 6.06 -60.08 4.45
N SER A 778 5.70 -60.21 5.73
CA SER A 778 6.19 -59.36 6.82
C SER A 778 7.40 -60.02 7.47
N VAL A 779 8.52 -59.31 7.58
CA VAL A 779 9.73 -59.75 8.30
C VAL A 779 9.94 -58.89 9.54
N SER A 780 10.43 -59.49 10.61
CA SER A 780 10.85 -58.78 11.82
C SER A 780 12.29 -58.26 11.67
N GLN A 781 12.66 -57.21 12.40
CA GLN A 781 14.07 -56.82 12.50
C GLN A 781 14.91 -57.99 13.04
N GLY A 782 16.07 -58.22 12.44
CA GLY A 782 16.96 -59.33 12.79
C GLY A 782 16.78 -60.56 11.90
N ASN A 783 17.09 -61.74 12.45
CA ASN A 783 17.09 -62.99 11.68
C ASN A 783 15.68 -63.56 11.53
N ASN A 784 15.30 -63.91 10.30
CA ASN A 784 14.00 -64.48 9.95
C ASN A 784 14.16 -65.81 9.21
N ILE A 785 13.27 -66.76 9.49
CA ILE A 785 13.19 -68.05 8.79
C ILE A 785 11.94 -68.08 7.91
N VAL A 786 12.13 -68.01 6.60
CA VAL A 786 11.06 -68.16 5.59
C VAL A 786 10.89 -69.65 5.28
N THR A 787 9.69 -70.18 5.41
CA THR A 787 9.37 -71.61 5.21
C THR A 787 8.29 -71.78 4.15
N LEU A 788 8.55 -72.62 3.15
CA LEU A 788 7.55 -73.08 2.18
C LEU A 788 7.10 -74.48 2.56
N THR A 789 5.79 -74.73 2.66
CA THR A 789 5.24 -76.07 2.99
C THR A 789 4.25 -76.52 1.93
N SER A 790 4.47 -77.70 1.34
CA SER A 790 3.61 -78.24 0.28
C SER A 790 2.21 -78.59 0.80
N LEU A 791 1.20 -78.22 0.03
CA LEU A 791 -0.20 -78.55 0.30
C LEU A 791 -0.72 -79.66 -0.62
N THR A 792 0.12 -80.21 -1.50
CA THR A 792 -0.25 -81.20 -2.51
C THR A 792 0.48 -82.53 -2.31
N ALA A 793 -0.16 -83.63 -2.70
CA ALA A 793 0.43 -84.97 -2.57
C ALA A 793 1.69 -85.15 -3.43
N ASP A 794 1.83 -84.35 -4.49
CA ASP A 794 2.99 -84.38 -5.38
C ASP A 794 4.17 -83.53 -4.86
N GLY A 795 4.11 -82.91 -3.67
CA GLY A 795 5.18 -82.08 -3.13
C GLY A 795 5.23 -80.65 -3.72
N GLY A 796 6.26 -79.88 -3.35
CA GLY A 796 6.50 -78.53 -3.88
C GLY A 796 7.15 -78.51 -5.28
N PRO A 797 7.17 -77.38 -6.01
CA PRO A 797 8.01 -77.23 -7.19
C PRO A 797 9.51 -77.17 -6.81
N ASN A 798 10.40 -77.25 -7.80
CA ASN A 798 11.82 -76.97 -7.59
C ASN A 798 12.00 -75.47 -7.36
N ILE A 799 12.73 -75.07 -6.32
CA ILE A 799 12.95 -73.66 -5.96
C ILE A 799 14.41 -73.30 -6.18
N ASP A 800 14.67 -72.31 -7.03
CA ASP A 800 16.01 -71.93 -7.49
C ASP A 800 16.54 -70.65 -6.85
N GLN A 801 15.72 -69.60 -6.70
CA GLN A 801 16.22 -68.34 -6.17
C GLN A 801 15.07 -67.50 -5.60
N PHE A 802 15.39 -66.75 -4.54
CA PHE A 802 14.56 -65.66 -4.04
C PHE A 802 15.19 -64.32 -4.36
N SER A 803 14.38 -63.33 -4.72
CA SER A 803 14.77 -61.93 -4.75
C SER A 803 13.78 -61.07 -3.98
N PHE A 804 14.29 -60.04 -3.30
CA PHE A 804 13.53 -59.27 -2.33
C PHE A 804 13.35 -57.83 -2.79
N GLY A 805 12.16 -57.29 -2.56
CA GLY A 805 11.75 -55.92 -2.83
C GLY A 805 12.32 -54.87 -1.87
N SER A 806 13.44 -55.15 -1.19
CA SER A 806 14.04 -54.27 -0.20
C SER A 806 15.58 -54.41 -0.12
N GLU A 807 16.28 -53.28 0.10
CA GLU A 807 17.73 -53.24 0.34
C GLU A 807 18.11 -53.63 1.78
N ASN A 808 17.12 -53.68 2.68
CA ASN A 808 17.31 -54.05 4.08
C ASN A 808 17.47 -55.56 4.30
N ILE A 809 17.31 -56.36 3.24
CA ILE A 809 17.37 -57.82 3.30
C ILE A 809 18.75 -58.33 2.88
N SER A 810 19.31 -59.18 3.73
CA SER A 810 20.59 -59.86 3.52
C SER A 810 20.50 -61.34 3.91
N ALA A 811 21.58 -62.10 3.73
CA ALA A 811 21.63 -63.51 4.11
C ALA A 811 21.52 -63.68 5.63
N GLY A 812 20.57 -64.50 6.09
CA GLY A 812 20.39 -64.82 7.50
C GLY A 812 21.19 -66.04 7.96
N GLN A 813 21.12 -66.34 9.26
CA GLN A 813 21.72 -67.50 9.90
C GLN A 813 20.67 -68.55 10.24
N CYS A 814 20.93 -69.83 9.94
CA CYS A 814 19.97 -70.92 10.18
C CYS A 814 19.77 -71.28 11.67
N ASN A 815 20.64 -70.83 12.57
CA ASN A 815 20.51 -71.00 14.03
C ASN A 815 21.12 -69.79 14.77
N PRO A 816 20.35 -68.72 15.03
CA PRO A 816 20.82 -67.57 15.81
C PRO A 816 20.58 -67.75 17.31
N ASN A 817 21.54 -67.36 18.15
CA ASN A 817 21.38 -67.18 19.60
C ASN A 817 20.59 -65.87 19.84
N PRO A 818 19.67 -65.77 20.83
CA PRO A 818 18.80 -64.59 20.93
C PRO A 818 19.57 -63.33 21.31
N ALA A 819 19.30 -62.25 20.58
CA ALA A 819 19.89 -60.93 20.76
C ALA A 819 19.04 -60.07 21.70
N ASN A 820 19.70 -59.18 22.46
CA ASN A 820 19.08 -58.20 23.37
C ASN A 820 18.06 -57.31 22.64
N ILE A 821 16.87 -57.15 23.20
CA ILE A 821 15.76 -56.36 22.66
C ILE A 821 15.82 -54.96 23.27
N PRO A 822 15.85 -53.87 22.46
CA PRO A 822 15.86 -52.51 23.01
C PRO A 822 14.57 -52.18 23.82
N PRO A 823 14.67 -51.30 24.83
CA PRO A 823 13.54 -50.93 25.68
C PRO A 823 12.48 -50.12 24.91
N VAL A 824 11.24 -50.04 25.39
CA VAL A 824 10.21 -49.13 24.86
C VAL A 824 10.13 -47.87 25.72
N VAL A 825 9.99 -46.70 25.11
CA VAL A 825 9.85 -45.42 25.84
C VAL A 825 8.84 -44.48 25.18
N SER A 826 8.06 -43.80 26.02
CA SER A 826 7.16 -42.72 25.60
C SER A 826 7.22 -41.53 26.57
N LEU A 827 7.35 -40.33 26.01
CA LEU A 827 7.24 -39.08 26.76
C LEU A 827 5.77 -38.84 27.14
N THR A 828 5.51 -38.66 28.44
CA THR A 828 4.15 -38.46 28.98
C THR A 828 3.89 -37.02 29.42
N SER A 829 4.95 -36.25 29.70
CA SER A 829 4.88 -34.80 29.89
C SER A 829 6.20 -34.16 29.41
N PRO A 830 6.16 -32.99 28.76
CA PRO A 830 4.98 -32.23 28.36
C PRO A 830 4.20 -32.91 27.22
N VAL A 831 2.99 -32.42 26.93
CA VAL A 831 2.23 -32.83 25.74
C VAL A 831 2.60 -31.96 24.54
N SER A 832 2.47 -32.50 23.32
CA SER A 832 2.75 -31.74 22.09
C SER A 832 1.81 -30.54 21.96
N GLY A 833 2.39 -29.38 21.65
CA GLY A 833 1.70 -28.09 21.63
C GLY A 833 1.58 -27.41 23.00
N GLY A 834 2.21 -27.95 24.05
CA GLY A 834 2.21 -27.34 25.39
C GLY A 834 2.80 -25.92 25.35
N LYS A 835 2.12 -24.97 26.02
CA LYS A 835 2.54 -23.57 26.11
C LYS A 835 2.93 -23.20 27.54
N TYR A 836 4.05 -22.51 27.70
CA TYR A 836 4.61 -22.07 28.98
C TYR A 836 5.10 -20.62 28.89
N THR A 837 5.52 -20.02 30.00
CA THR A 837 5.92 -18.60 30.06
C THR A 837 7.29 -18.44 30.72
N ALA A 838 8.23 -17.74 30.08
CA ALA A 838 9.64 -17.66 30.46
C ALA A 838 9.93 -16.67 31.61
N PRO A 839 10.68 -17.02 32.65
CA PRO A 839 11.36 -18.29 32.84
C PRO A 839 10.39 -19.39 33.27
N ALA A 840 10.27 -20.43 32.45
CA ALA A 840 9.35 -21.53 32.73
C ALA A 840 10.02 -22.61 33.57
N SER A 841 9.19 -23.33 34.34
CA SER A 841 9.56 -24.61 34.95
C SER A 841 8.65 -25.69 34.37
N ILE A 842 9.23 -26.60 33.58
CA ILE A 842 8.51 -27.60 32.80
C ILE A 842 8.81 -28.99 33.34
N GLN A 843 7.78 -29.70 33.77
CA GLN A 843 7.90 -31.09 34.22
C GLN A 843 8.03 -32.03 33.02
N LEU A 844 9.18 -32.68 32.91
CA LEU A 844 9.43 -33.77 31.97
C LEU A 844 9.14 -35.10 32.66
N SER A 845 8.32 -35.94 32.04
CA SER A 845 8.02 -37.29 32.53
C SER A 845 7.98 -38.27 31.36
N ALA A 846 8.44 -39.50 31.57
CA ALA A 846 8.40 -40.57 30.58
C ALA A 846 8.09 -41.93 31.23
N THR A 847 7.43 -42.79 30.47
CA THR A 847 7.27 -44.21 30.80
C THR A 847 8.21 -45.02 29.93
N ALA A 848 9.05 -45.86 30.55
CA ALA A 848 9.92 -46.77 29.85
C ALA A 848 9.87 -48.17 30.47
N THR A 849 9.84 -49.19 29.64
CA THR A 849 9.81 -50.61 30.03
C THR A 849 10.69 -51.42 29.10
N ASP A 850 11.31 -52.46 29.62
CA ASP A 850 12.13 -53.37 28.82
C ASP A 850 11.59 -54.81 28.93
N ASN A 851 11.58 -55.53 27.81
CA ASN A 851 10.85 -56.80 27.68
C ASN A 851 11.73 -58.02 27.96
N ASP A 852 13.05 -57.92 27.83
CA ASP A 852 14.01 -59.00 28.10
C ASP A 852 15.06 -58.65 29.17
N GLY A 853 15.10 -57.39 29.63
CA GLY A 853 15.92 -56.94 30.74
C GLY A 853 15.25 -55.85 31.58
N SER A 854 16.04 -54.85 31.97
CA SER A 854 15.59 -53.70 32.76
C SER A 854 16.07 -52.38 32.17
N VAL A 855 15.26 -51.33 32.27
CA VAL A 855 15.67 -49.99 31.82
C VAL A 855 16.71 -49.43 32.79
N SER A 856 17.94 -49.24 32.33
CA SER A 856 19.05 -48.68 33.10
C SER A 856 18.93 -47.17 33.30
N LYS A 857 18.39 -46.43 32.33
CA LYS A 857 18.17 -44.97 32.44
C LYS A 857 17.22 -44.42 31.38
N VAL A 858 16.63 -43.26 31.66
CA VAL A 858 15.94 -42.40 30.68
C VAL A 858 16.58 -41.02 30.64
N GLU A 859 16.98 -40.57 29.46
CA GLU A 859 17.57 -39.25 29.21
C GLU A 859 16.58 -38.37 28.44
N PHE A 860 16.36 -37.14 28.90
CA PHE A 860 15.54 -36.15 28.18
C PHE A 860 16.44 -35.21 27.37
N TYR A 861 16.05 -34.92 26.14
CA TYR A 861 16.81 -34.06 25.22
C TYR A 861 15.96 -32.90 24.70
N ASN A 862 16.59 -31.76 24.43
CA ASN A 862 16.07 -30.69 23.58
C ASN A 862 16.90 -30.68 22.27
N GLY A 863 16.30 -31.10 21.16
CA GLY A 863 17.08 -31.38 19.94
C GLY A 863 18.17 -32.41 20.21
N SER A 864 19.44 -32.03 20.06
CA SER A 864 20.61 -32.88 20.37
C SER A 864 21.20 -32.67 21.77
N GLU A 865 20.77 -31.63 22.50
CA GLU A 865 21.32 -31.29 23.81
C GLU A 865 20.60 -32.08 24.91
N ILE A 866 21.36 -32.69 25.82
CA ILE A 866 20.78 -33.42 26.95
C ILE A 866 20.31 -32.42 28.02
N ILE A 867 19.05 -32.54 28.42
CA ILE A 867 18.45 -31.76 29.51
C ILE A 867 18.75 -32.43 30.86
N SER A 868 18.52 -33.75 30.95
CA SER A 868 18.71 -34.52 32.18
C SER A 868 18.78 -36.04 31.92
N SER A 869 19.30 -36.78 32.90
CA SER A 869 19.36 -38.25 32.91
C SER A 869 18.78 -38.77 34.23
N VAL A 870 17.75 -39.62 34.14
CA VAL A 870 17.03 -40.18 35.28
C VAL A 870 17.20 -41.70 35.27
N LEU A 871 17.83 -42.22 36.32
CA LEU A 871 18.25 -43.63 36.37
C LEU A 871 17.18 -44.60 36.90
N THR A 872 16.10 -44.09 37.52
CA THR A 872 15.07 -44.92 38.16
C THR A 872 13.67 -44.36 37.93
N ALA A 873 12.69 -45.24 37.73
CA ALA A 873 11.29 -44.85 37.62
C ALA A 873 10.71 -44.36 38.98
N PRO A 874 9.76 -43.39 39.00
CA PRO A 874 9.19 -42.71 37.84
C PRO A 874 10.21 -41.75 37.20
N TYR A 875 10.36 -41.83 35.87
CA TYR A 875 11.38 -41.05 35.15
C TYR A 875 10.88 -39.62 34.96
N GLU A 876 11.20 -38.77 35.93
CA GLU A 876 10.69 -37.40 36.00
C GLU A 876 11.82 -36.40 36.28
N PHE A 877 11.76 -35.24 35.62
CA PHE A 877 12.70 -34.14 35.84
C PHE A 877 12.03 -32.79 35.64
N ASN A 878 12.21 -31.86 36.57
CA ASN A 878 11.68 -30.50 36.46
C ASN A 878 12.73 -29.58 35.81
N TRP A 879 12.50 -29.19 34.56
CA TRP A 879 13.38 -28.34 33.79
C TRP A 879 13.06 -26.86 34.06
N THR A 880 13.87 -26.19 34.87
CA THR A 880 13.64 -24.82 35.36
C THR A 880 14.42 -23.77 34.58
N ASN A 881 13.96 -22.52 34.64
CA ASN A 881 14.56 -21.34 33.98
C ASN A 881 14.63 -21.48 32.44
N VAL A 882 13.63 -22.11 31.85
CA VAL A 882 13.56 -22.25 30.40
C VAL A 882 13.19 -20.89 29.79
N GLU A 883 14.08 -20.36 28.97
CA GLU A 883 13.92 -19.07 28.29
C GLU A 883 12.84 -19.14 27.20
N HIS A 884 12.47 -18.01 26.63
CA HIS A 884 11.46 -17.99 25.58
C HIS A 884 11.99 -18.65 24.30
N GLY A 885 11.12 -19.40 23.62
CA GLY A 885 11.49 -20.14 22.42
C GLY A 885 10.60 -21.35 22.17
N THR A 886 10.84 -22.01 21.05
CA THR A 886 10.21 -23.28 20.71
C THR A 886 11.21 -24.40 20.96
N TYR A 887 10.80 -25.41 21.71
CA TYR A 887 11.64 -26.52 22.13
C TYR A 887 11.07 -27.85 21.62
N VAL A 888 11.96 -28.76 21.23
CA VAL A 888 11.59 -30.09 20.73
C VAL A 888 12.19 -31.14 21.66
N ILE A 889 11.34 -31.76 22.48
CA ILE A 889 11.75 -32.64 23.56
C ILE A 889 11.58 -34.11 23.16
N THR A 890 12.59 -34.92 23.45
CA THR A 890 12.50 -36.39 23.34
C THR A 890 12.97 -37.07 24.63
N ALA A 891 12.51 -38.29 24.88
CA ALA A 891 13.01 -39.16 25.94
C ALA A 891 13.71 -40.38 25.32
N LYS A 892 14.92 -40.71 25.77
CA LYS A 892 15.71 -41.86 25.33
C LYS A 892 15.88 -42.83 26.48
N ALA A 893 15.34 -44.04 26.37
CA ALA A 893 15.60 -45.12 27.32
C ALA A 893 16.80 -45.96 26.88
N THR A 894 17.60 -46.40 27.85
CA THR A 894 18.70 -47.38 27.68
C THR A 894 18.46 -48.56 28.61
N ASP A 895 18.57 -49.80 28.13
CA ASP A 895 18.45 -51.01 28.96
C ASP A 895 19.78 -51.37 29.68
N ASP A 896 19.74 -52.42 30.49
CA ASP A 896 20.87 -52.97 31.26
C ASP A 896 21.93 -53.69 30.42
N GLN A 897 21.66 -53.89 29.13
CA GLN A 897 22.59 -54.46 28.14
C GLN A 897 23.04 -53.43 27.09
N GLY A 898 22.64 -52.16 27.25
CA GLY A 898 23.08 -51.01 26.50
C GLY A 898 22.28 -50.69 25.23
N ALA A 899 21.19 -51.39 24.92
CA ALA A 899 20.34 -51.02 23.79
C ALA A 899 19.42 -49.85 24.13
N VAL A 900 19.06 -49.06 23.11
CA VAL A 900 18.44 -47.75 23.29
C VAL A 900 17.25 -47.55 22.37
N THR A 901 16.26 -46.81 22.87
CA THR A 901 15.10 -46.35 22.08
C THR A 901 14.81 -44.90 22.42
N VAL A 902 14.37 -44.13 21.42
CA VAL A 902 14.01 -42.71 21.55
C VAL A 902 12.50 -42.56 21.29
N SER A 903 11.82 -41.77 22.11
CA SER A 903 10.39 -41.48 21.94
C SER A 903 10.14 -40.61 20.70
N ALA A 904 8.88 -40.54 20.27
CA ALA A 904 8.46 -39.47 19.37
C ALA A 904 8.79 -38.08 19.98
N PRO A 905 9.16 -37.08 19.16
CA PRO A 905 9.41 -35.73 19.63
C PRO A 905 8.11 -35.03 20.02
N VAL A 906 8.20 -34.20 21.05
CA VAL A 906 7.13 -33.32 21.53
C VAL A 906 7.60 -31.87 21.39
N THR A 907 6.86 -31.07 20.63
CA THR A 907 7.14 -29.64 20.49
C THR A 907 6.36 -28.85 21.52
N ILE A 908 7.03 -27.96 22.24
CA ILE A 908 6.40 -27.00 23.16
C ILE A 908 6.87 -25.58 22.84
N THR A 909 6.09 -24.59 23.24
CA THR A 909 6.47 -23.17 23.11
C THR A 909 6.53 -22.54 24.50
N VAL A 910 7.62 -21.87 24.80
CA VAL A 910 7.76 -21.01 25.97
C VAL A 910 7.69 -19.57 25.47
N ASP A 911 6.59 -18.89 25.77
CA ASP A 911 6.42 -17.50 25.41
C ASP A 911 7.23 -16.59 26.36
N PRO A 912 7.79 -15.46 25.90
CA PRO A 912 8.47 -14.54 26.79
C PRO A 912 7.51 -13.97 27.84
N VAL A 913 7.98 -13.76 29.08
CA VAL A 913 7.32 -12.76 29.95
C VAL A 913 7.52 -11.41 29.26
N ILE A 914 6.46 -10.92 28.64
CA ILE A 914 6.41 -9.55 28.15
C ILE A 914 6.34 -8.65 29.39
N THR A 915 7.49 -8.19 29.88
CA THR A 915 7.54 -7.04 30.77
C THR A 915 7.44 -5.76 29.92
N SER A 916 6.21 -5.24 29.84
CA SER A 916 5.73 -4.00 29.18
C SER A 916 5.51 -4.11 27.66
N ILE A 917 4.35 -3.77 27.07
CA ILE A 917 3.23 -2.91 27.52
C ILE A 917 1.91 -3.70 27.34
N TYR A 918 1.53 -4.50 28.33
CA TYR A 918 0.13 -4.75 28.63
C TYR A 918 -0.09 -4.31 30.05
N ASP A 919 -0.73 -3.15 30.16
CA ASP A 919 -1.25 -2.63 31.40
C ASP A 919 -2.20 -3.69 31.99
N ASN A 920 -1.94 -4.06 33.24
CA ASN A 920 -2.76 -4.97 34.04
C ASN A 920 -4.11 -4.28 34.36
N LEU A 921 -4.96 -4.10 33.35
CA LEU A 921 -6.37 -3.77 33.55
C LEU A 921 -7.17 -5.06 33.43
N HIS A 922 -7.23 -5.75 34.58
CA HIS A 922 -8.23 -6.75 34.99
C HIS A 922 -7.91 -8.25 34.79
N ALA A 923 -7.08 -8.79 35.68
CA ALA A 923 -6.98 -10.23 35.98
C ALA A 923 -8.28 -10.86 36.58
N GLY A 924 -9.44 -10.19 36.41
CA GLY A 924 -10.76 -10.65 36.85
C GLY A 924 -11.81 -10.62 35.73
N SER A 925 -11.36 -10.43 34.47
CA SER A 925 -12.25 -10.33 33.33
C SER A 925 -12.83 -11.67 32.90
N LYS A 926 -14.16 -11.71 32.93
CA LYS A 926 -14.95 -12.89 32.56
C LYS A 926 -15.37 -12.86 31.09
N VAL A 927 -14.71 -12.04 30.27
CA VAL A 927 -14.81 -12.06 28.82
C VAL A 927 -13.41 -12.17 28.24
N LEU A 928 -13.23 -13.16 27.38
CA LEU A 928 -11.99 -13.35 26.62
C LEU A 928 -12.10 -12.59 25.30
N ILE A 929 -11.10 -11.78 24.99
CA ILE A 929 -11.06 -10.94 23.79
C ILE A 929 -9.88 -11.40 22.93
N GLY A 930 -10.14 -11.77 21.67
CA GLY A 930 -9.04 -12.13 20.77
C GLY A 930 -9.45 -12.36 19.30
N PRO A 931 -8.50 -12.21 18.36
CA PRO A 931 -7.24 -11.46 18.53
C PRO A 931 -7.50 -9.94 18.69
N ASN A 932 -6.51 -9.20 19.23
CA ASN A 932 -6.49 -7.73 19.23
C ASN A 932 -6.81 -7.22 17.82
N PRO A 933 -7.60 -6.14 17.61
CA PRO A 933 -8.05 -5.71 16.29
C PRO A 933 -6.92 -5.06 15.51
N PHE A 934 -5.94 -5.87 15.10
CA PHE A 934 -5.04 -5.56 13.99
C PHE A 934 -5.74 -5.85 12.65
N MET A 935 -6.82 -6.61 12.69
CA MET A 935 -7.79 -6.85 11.60
C MET A 935 -9.13 -6.22 12.04
N ASP A 936 -10.03 -5.86 11.10
CA ASP A 936 -11.36 -5.27 11.37
C ASP A 936 -12.36 -6.18 12.13
N ILE A 937 -11.84 -7.23 12.77
CA ILE A 937 -12.58 -8.31 13.40
C ILE A 937 -11.90 -8.68 14.72
N PHE A 938 -12.66 -8.71 15.81
CA PHE A 938 -12.27 -9.39 17.04
C PHE A 938 -13.43 -10.17 17.63
N ASN A 939 -13.12 -11.24 18.38
CA ASN A 939 -14.11 -12.10 19.00
C ASN A 939 -14.17 -11.85 20.51
N LEU A 940 -15.39 -11.87 21.05
CA LEU A 940 -15.67 -11.85 22.48
C LEU A 940 -16.29 -13.18 22.88
N THR A 941 -15.67 -13.91 23.79
CA THR A 941 -16.28 -15.11 24.39
C THR A 941 -16.69 -14.79 25.83
N ALA A 942 -18.00 -14.83 26.08
CA ALA A 942 -18.51 -14.62 27.43
C ALA A 942 -18.26 -15.87 28.30
N THR A 943 -17.65 -15.73 29.46
CA THR A 943 -17.46 -16.87 30.40
C THR A 943 -18.56 -16.94 31.46
N GLU A 944 -19.51 -16.00 31.45
CA GLU A 944 -20.78 -16.00 32.20
C GLU A 944 -21.85 -15.23 31.41
N ASN A 945 -23.13 -15.34 31.79
CA ASN A 945 -24.21 -14.65 31.06
C ASN A 945 -24.06 -13.12 31.14
N VAL A 946 -24.02 -12.47 29.98
CA VAL A 946 -23.97 -11.02 29.79
C VAL A 946 -25.38 -10.51 29.51
N GLU A 947 -25.78 -9.43 30.19
CA GLU A 947 -27.04 -8.71 29.97
C GLU A 947 -26.92 -7.66 28.87
N SER A 948 -25.81 -6.92 28.83
CA SER A 948 -25.48 -6.00 27.72
C SER A 948 -23.99 -5.73 27.63
N LEU A 949 -23.52 -5.41 26.42
CA LEU A 949 -22.18 -4.85 26.20
C LEU A 949 -22.26 -3.56 25.38
N THR A 950 -21.32 -2.65 25.60
CA THR A 950 -21.27 -1.35 24.95
C THR A 950 -19.83 -0.93 24.75
N ILE A 951 -19.45 -0.50 23.55
CA ILE A 951 -18.13 0.04 23.25
C ILE A 951 -18.27 1.54 23.04
N LEU A 952 -17.50 2.32 23.79
CA LEU A 952 -17.40 3.76 23.67
C LEU A 952 -16.04 4.13 23.08
N ASN A 953 -15.95 5.17 22.25
CA ASN A 953 -14.66 5.77 21.89
C ASN A 953 -14.15 6.69 23.01
N THR A 954 -12.95 7.27 22.86
CA THR A 954 -12.36 8.19 23.85
C THR A 954 -13.19 9.44 24.13
N ASN A 955 -14.11 9.81 23.23
CA ASN A 955 -15.03 10.93 23.41
C ASN A 955 -16.31 10.53 24.17
N GLY A 956 -16.41 9.28 24.64
CA GLY A 956 -17.56 8.74 25.35
C GLY A 956 -18.75 8.40 24.43
N ILE A 957 -18.57 8.41 23.11
CA ILE A 957 -19.62 8.09 22.13
C ILE A 957 -19.70 6.58 21.98
N GLU A 958 -20.92 6.04 22.10
CA GLU A 958 -21.21 4.64 21.82
C GLU A 958 -21.06 4.33 20.33
N VAL A 959 -20.10 3.46 20.02
CA VAL A 959 -19.78 3.01 18.67
C VAL A 959 -20.26 1.57 18.40
N TYR A 960 -20.58 0.83 19.46
CA TYR A 960 -21.16 -0.50 19.35
C TYR A 960 -21.97 -0.85 20.60
N ARG A 961 -23.08 -1.56 20.43
CA ARG A 961 -23.84 -2.14 21.52
C ARG A 961 -24.37 -3.50 21.11
N TYR A 962 -24.34 -4.42 22.06
CA TYR A 962 -24.95 -5.74 21.92
C TYR A 962 -25.78 -6.05 23.17
N GLY A 963 -26.84 -6.81 22.97
CA GLY A 963 -27.74 -7.24 24.04
C GLY A 963 -27.16 -8.39 24.86
N GLN A 964 -27.99 -9.40 25.09
CA GLN A 964 -27.61 -10.54 25.93
C GLN A 964 -26.68 -11.50 25.18
N LEU A 965 -25.69 -12.03 25.89
CA LEU A 965 -24.77 -13.06 25.39
C LEU A 965 -24.68 -14.19 26.42
N SER A 966 -24.92 -15.43 26.00
CA SER A 966 -24.95 -16.57 26.90
C SER A 966 -23.54 -17.00 27.33
N GLN A 967 -23.42 -17.67 28.47
CA GLN A 967 -22.15 -18.26 28.90
C GLN A 967 -21.61 -19.23 27.83
N MET A 968 -20.33 -19.05 27.50
CA MET A 968 -19.54 -19.70 26.43
C MET A 968 -19.97 -19.37 24.99
N GLU A 969 -20.89 -18.43 24.80
CA GLU A 969 -21.24 -17.94 23.47
C GLU A 969 -20.18 -16.96 22.98
N GLU A 970 -19.82 -17.10 21.70
CA GLU A 970 -18.84 -16.25 21.03
C GLU A 970 -19.57 -15.22 20.17
N LEU A 971 -19.28 -13.94 20.41
CA LEU A 971 -19.73 -12.84 19.60
C LEU A 971 -18.57 -12.37 18.73
N LYS A 972 -18.75 -12.51 17.42
CA LYS A 972 -17.87 -11.91 16.42
C LYS A 972 -18.31 -10.46 16.19
N ILE A 973 -17.41 -9.51 16.42
CA ILE A 973 -17.65 -8.10 16.14
C ILE A 973 -16.86 -7.73 14.88
N GLU A 974 -17.59 -7.57 13.78
CA GLU A 974 -17.10 -7.07 12.51
C GLU A 974 -17.61 -5.64 12.38
N ASN A 975 -16.76 -4.65 12.69
CA ASN A 975 -17.11 -3.25 12.58
C ASN A 975 -15.85 -2.46 12.23
N GLU A 976 -15.99 -1.49 11.33
CA GLU A 976 -14.95 -0.55 10.92
C GLU A 976 -14.62 0.43 12.06
N PHE A 977 -14.03 -0.06 13.15
CA PHE A 977 -13.44 0.83 14.16
C PHE A 977 -12.30 1.61 13.51
N SER A 978 -12.23 2.92 13.72
CA SER A 978 -11.03 3.69 13.36
C SER A 978 -9.84 3.26 14.24
N ALA A 979 -8.60 3.48 13.79
CA ALA A 979 -7.44 3.37 14.68
C ALA A 979 -7.64 4.27 15.91
N GLY A 980 -7.33 3.77 17.11
CA GLY A 980 -7.57 4.52 18.34
C GLY A 980 -7.96 3.68 19.56
N LEU A 981 -8.27 4.38 20.64
CA LEU A 981 -8.61 3.80 21.94
C LEU A 981 -10.13 3.74 22.15
N TYR A 982 -10.58 2.64 22.75
CA TYR A 982 -11.98 2.41 23.08
C TYR A 982 -12.15 1.86 24.50
N ILE A 983 -13.36 2.00 25.03
CA ILE A 983 -13.78 1.50 26.32
C ILE A 983 -14.96 0.55 26.10
N LEU A 984 -14.74 -0.75 26.31
CA LEU A 984 -15.77 -1.78 26.35
C LEU A 984 -16.34 -1.87 27.76
N THR A 985 -17.64 -1.63 27.93
CA THR A 985 -18.40 -1.85 29.17
C THR A 985 -19.28 -3.08 29.02
N ILE A 986 -19.27 -3.95 30.02
CA ILE A 986 -20.02 -5.22 30.04
C ILE A 986 -20.84 -5.26 31.32
N MET A 987 -22.14 -5.48 31.18
CA MET A 987 -23.06 -5.70 32.30
C MET A 987 -23.47 -7.17 32.30
N TYR A 988 -23.12 -7.89 33.35
CA TYR A 988 -23.47 -9.30 33.51
C TYR A 988 -24.86 -9.46 34.11
N SER A 989 -25.54 -10.57 33.81
CA SER A 989 -26.86 -10.86 34.38
C SER A 989 -26.86 -11.00 35.91
N SER A 990 -25.69 -11.13 36.53
CA SER A 990 -25.52 -11.09 37.99
C SER A 990 -25.54 -9.66 38.57
N GLY A 991 -25.68 -8.63 37.73
CA GLY A 991 -25.58 -7.21 38.10
C GLY A 991 -24.14 -6.68 38.24
N LYS A 992 -23.12 -7.49 37.91
CA LYS A 992 -21.72 -7.05 37.89
C LYS A 992 -21.47 -6.21 36.63
N VAL A 993 -20.70 -5.14 36.74
CA VAL A 993 -20.22 -4.34 35.60
C VAL A 993 -18.71 -4.46 35.49
N GLU A 994 -18.22 -4.58 34.26
CA GLU A 994 -16.81 -4.67 33.92
C GLU A 994 -16.48 -3.69 32.79
N VAL A 995 -15.29 -3.08 32.84
CA VAL A 995 -14.85 -2.06 31.89
C VAL A 995 -13.45 -2.44 31.40
N ILE A 996 -13.26 -2.52 30.08
CA ILE A 996 -12.04 -2.99 29.42
C ILE A 996 -11.60 -1.94 28.40
N ARG A 997 -10.30 -1.63 28.38
CA ARG A 997 -9.71 -0.75 27.35
C ARG A 997 -9.34 -1.56 26.12
N LEU A 998 -9.78 -1.13 24.93
CA LEU A 998 -9.37 -1.69 23.65
C LEU A 998 -8.49 -0.66 22.90
N GLN A 999 -7.53 -1.15 22.11
CA GLN A 999 -6.72 -0.32 21.22
C GLN A 999 -6.68 -0.97 19.85
N LYS A 1000 -7.13 -0.24 18.84
CA LYS A 1000 -6.89 -0.55 17.43
C LYS A 1000 -5.63 0.22 17.00
N LEU A 1001 -4.62 -0.51 16.52
CA LEU A 1001 -3.36 0.07 16.04
C LEU A 1001 -3.55 0.68 14.65
#